data_AF-A0A538KS65-F1
#
_entry.id   AF-A0A538KS65-F1
#
_cell.length_a   1.000
_cell.length_b   1.000
_cell.length_c   1.000
_cell.angle_alpha   90.00
_cell.angle_beta   90.00
_cell.angle_gamma   90.00
#
_symmetry.space_group_name_H-M   'P 1'
#
loop_
_entity.id
_entity.type
_entity.pdbx_description
1 polymer ?
#
loop_
_entity_poly.entity_id
_entity_poly.type
_entity_poly.pdbx_seq_one_letter_code
_entity_poly.pdbx_strand_id
1 'polypeptide(L)'
;MSPGSAPILLLKAAPEPEQLADRLDGGPWQGLEVPLMPAHVADDAAIERAIANVRAAAPGAVTAEAPVAWPSGAHVRVDRLDDEARAGIERSARFAAGVGSPVLTIHLFIPMDPVEYRAHAGVDEEAVGGFLRFYADACLAEGVTPLIENVPPVLRMRTGGVFLSPVGGHWEDLLAWRAHVPEVGFTIDTSHAALFRSFAAAYPSLFGLESDEGLELERYVEELGPAAEVAHVSDAAGLLGEGLPYGEGELDLDPVVRRLAELVTFVVAEINEPDHERSPHMKAGYRAMERALRAPAEAWRPPPRRLPGEGFDWQRVVARRDPVPALLELEERLAGRRVLITGGAGSIGRALATLILGFRPGRLTLLDSHEASLAADRRSRDPLALAHTEYVLCDVRDRERTESEMRRAAPEVVFHLAAYKHVDLAERFPEEYVATNLDGSWNVLRAAGAAGTGCVVVASTDKAALAASRYGRTKRLMEQLAAVADVPAGAVRLVNVLGSAGSASELFLRQARAGVPLTVTDTTMIRYWITRGHAASLVAHAALLVEGGCSLVTAADPVSLTVGELAERTWRGVHGPGEVAPLHIVGVRAGETMREVLIGPAERLEGERLQGAAPIAGVPPADGLADAVAALDALHGLETRRAHWLELLKA
;
A
#
# COMPACT_ATOMS: atom_id res chain seq x y z
N MET A 1 0.65 -13.33 -34.80
CA MET A 1 -0.02 -14.56 -35.30
C MET A 1 -1.52 -14.30 -35.45
N SER A 2 -2.25 -15.16 -36.18
CA SER A 2 -3.69 -15.02 -36.38
C SER A 2 -4.44 -15.27 -35.06
N PRO A 3 -5.39 -14.42 -34.65
CA PRO A 3 -6.26 -14.73 -33.52
C PRO A 3 -7.00 -16.04 -33.81
N GLY A 4 -6.84 -17.07 -32.96
CA GLY A 4 -7.57 -18.34 -33.08
C GLY A 4 -6.82 -19.66 -32.80
N SER A 5 -5.52 -19.67 -32.46
CA SER A 5 -4.88 -20.88 -31.90
C SER A 5 -5.18 -20.99 -30.41
N ALA A 6 -5.54 -22.19 -29.92
CA ALA A 6 -5.68 -22.43 -28.49
C ALA A 6 -4.33 -22.19 -27.77
N PRO A 7 -4.32 -21.63 -26.55
CA PRO A 7 -3.09 -21.42 -25.81
C PRO A 7 -2.43 -22.74 -25.44
N ILE A 8 -1.13 -22.71 -25.20
CA ILE A 8 -0.38 -23.83 -24.65
C ILE A 8 -0.28 -23.65 -23.14
N LEU A 9 -0.84 -24.59 -22.38
CA LEU A 9 -0.76 -24.57 -20.93
C LEU A 9 0.53 -25.21 -20.45
N LEU A 10 1.22 -24.58 -19.49
CA LEU A 10 2.50 -25.05 -18.97
C LEU A 10 2.46 -25.24 -17.45
N LEU A 11 3.23 -26.20 -16.95
CA LEU A 11 3.61 -26.29 -15.54
C LEU A 11 4.99 -25.62 -15.34
N LYS A 12 5.34 -25.22 -14.12
CA LYS A 12 6.65 -24.62 -13.82
C LYS A 12 7.58 -25.64 -13.13
N ALA A 13 8.78 -25.84 -13.68
CA ALA A 13 9.77 -26.78 -13.14
C ALA A 13 11.19 -26.28 -13.38
N ALA A 14 12.02 -26.20 -12.33
CA ALA A 14 13.45 -25.97 -12.50
C ALA A 14 14.08 -27.16 -13.26
N PRO A 15 15.24 -26.97 -13.92
CA PRO A 15 15.90 -27.99 -14.71
C PRO A 15 16.59 -29.09 -13.88
N GLU A 16 15.93 -29.52 -12.80
CA GLU A 16 16.36 -30.60 -11.91
C GLU A 16 15.63 -31.90 -12.28
N PRO A 17 16.33 -33.04 -12.45
CA PRO A 17 15.72 -34.27 -12.95
C PRO A 17 14.51 -34.75 -12.15
N GLU A 18 14.57 -34.63 -10.82
CA GLU A 18 13.49 -35.05 -9.92
C GLU A 18 12.26 -34.15 -10.05
N GLN A 19 12.47 -32.84 -10.15
CA GLN A 19 11.38 -31.88 -10.29
C GLN A 19 10.74 -31.96 -11.68
N LEU A 20 11.54 -32.12 -12.75
CA LEU A 20 11.04 -32.36 -14.11
C LEU A 20 10.20 -33.64 -14.17
N ALA A 21 10.68 -34.73 -13.57
CA ALA A 21 9.94 -35.98 -13.50
C ALA A 21 8.63 -35.83 -12.71
N ASP A 22 8.65 -35.14 -11.57
CA ASP A 22 7.45 -34.86 -10.79
C ASP A 22 6.42 -34.05 -11.60
N ARG A 23 6.82 -32.96 -12.26
CA ARG A 23 5.88 -32.11 -13.00
C ARG A 23 5.28 -32.82 -14.21
N LEU A 24 6.07 -33.62 -14.92
CA LEU A 24 5.60 -34.37 -16.09
C LEU A 24 4.79 -35.63 -15.75
N ASP A 25 4.81 -36.09 -14.50
CA ASP A 25 4.06 -37.28 -14.07
C ASP A 25 2.53 -37.05 -14.01
N GLY A 26 1.75 -38.09 -14.30
CA GLY A 26 0.33 -38.16 -13.94
C GLY A 26 -0.66 -37.33 -14.79
N GLY A 27 -0.28 -36.88 -16.00
CA GLY A 27 -1.21 -36.20 -16.90
C GLY A 27 -0.64 -35.88 -18.30
N PRO A 28 -1.50 -35.57 -19.28
CA PRO A 28 -1.09 -35.15 -20.62
C PRO A 28 -0.72 -33.66 -20.64
N TRP A 29 0.29 -33.28 -19.86
CA TRP A 29 0.74 -31.89 -19.74
C TRP A 29 1.32 -31.42 -21.08
N GLN A 30 0.99 -30.20 -21.51
CA GLN A 30 1.40 -29.72 -22.83
C GLN A 30 2.86 -29.22 -22.86
N GLY A 31 3.43 -28.83 -21.72
CA GLY A 31 4.81 -28.36 -21.65
C GLY A 31 5.22 -27.82 -20.28
N LEU A 32 6.41 -27.20 -20.24
CA LEU A 32 7.00 -26.62 -19.04
C LEU A 32 7.51 -25.18 -19.27
N GLU A 33 7.29 -24.30 -18.30
CA GLU A 33 8.12 -23.11 -18.06
C GLU A 33 9.30 -23.53 -17.18
N VAL A 34 10.52 -23.20 -17.60
CA VAL A 34 11.75 -23.65 -16.93
C VAL A 34 12.52 -22.46 -16.35
N PRO A 35 12.32 -22.13 -15.06
CA PRO A 35 13.08 -21.10 -14.39
C PRO A 35 14.49 -21.56 -14.03
N LEU A 36 15.47 -20.74 -14.38
CA LEU A 36 16.86 -20.92 -13.98
C LEU A 36 17.07 -20.46 -12.53
N MET A 37 18.06 -21.06 -11.88
CA MET A 37 18.50 -20.73 -10.52
C MET A 37 19.97 -20.30 -10.60
N PRO A 38 20.51 -19.60 -9.58
CA PRO A 38 21.91 -19.16 -9.58
C PRO A 38 22.90 -20.26 -9.97
N ALA A 39 22.70 -21.49 -9.47
CA ALA A 39 23.56 -22.62 -9.77
C ALA A 39 23.58 -23.04 -11.24
N HIS A 40 22.49 -22.79 -12.00
CA HIS A 40 22.39 -23.19 -13.40
C HIS A 40 23.20 -22.28 -14.33
N VAL A 41 23.37 -21.00 -13.97
CA VAL A 41 24.11 -19.99 -14.75
C VAL A 41 25.54 -19.77 -14.24
N ALA A 42 26.01 -20.59 -13.29
CA ALA A 42 27.31 -20.44 -12.64
C ALA A 42 28.48 -20.51 -13.62
N ASP A 43 28.43 -21.47 -14.54
CA ASP A 43 29.43 -21.70 -15.57
C ASP A 43 28.80 -22.40 -16.78
N ASP A 44 29.58 -22.56 -17.85
CA ASP A 44 29.08 -23.18 -19.08
C ASP A 44 28.74 -24.66 -18.88
N ALA A 45 29.44 -25.38 -18.00
CA ALA A 45 29.13 -26.78 -17.72
C ALA A 45 27.80 -26.92 -16.96
N ALA A 46 27.43 -25.96 -16.11
CA ALA A 46 26.15 -25.91 -15.43
C ALA A 46 24.99 -25.70 -16.40
N ILE A 47 25.15 -24.78 -17.36
CA ILE A 47 24.15 -24.57 -18.41
C ILE A 47 23.97 -25.80 -19.28
N GLU A 48 25.06 -26.44 -19.72
CA GLU A 48 24.97 -27.65 -20.52
C GLU A 48 24.28 -28.81 -19.77
N ARG A 49 24.53 -28.93 -18.45
CA ARG A 49 23.80 -29.90 -17.60
C ARG A 49 22.31 -29.57 -17.53
N ALA A 50 21.94 -28.30 -17.32
CA ALA A 50 20.54 -27.88 -17.28
C ALA A 50 19.83 -28.15 -18.62
N ILE A 51 20.46 -27.83 -19.76
CA ILE A 51 19.95 -28.13 -21.11
C ILE A 51 19.76 -29.64 -21.28
N ALA A 52 20.76 -30.44 -20.87
CA ALA A 52 20.69 -31.90 -20.99
C ALA A 52 19.55 -32.50 -20.15
N ASN A 53 19.34 -32.00 -18.93
CA ASN A 53 18.26 -32.45 -18.06
C ASN A 53 16.88 -32.19 -18.69
N VAL A 54 16.64 -30.96 -19.19
CA VAL A 54 15.36 -30.60 -19.82
C VAL A 54 15.13 -31.39 -21.10
N ARG A 55 16.15 -31.52 -21.96
CA ARG A 55 16.05 -32.34 -23.18
C ARG A 55 15.79 -33.81 -22.90
N ALA A 56 16.40 -34.36 -21.84
CA ALA A 56 16.19 -35.75 -21.43
C ALA A 56 14.76 -35.99 -20.90
N ALA A 57 14.17 -35.00 -20.22
CA ALA A 57 12.79 -35.04 -19.79
C ALA A 57 11.78 -34.96 -20.95
N ALA A 58 12.22 -34.44 -22.10
CA ALA A 58 11.43 -34.32 -23.34
C ALA A 58 10.03 -33.72 -23.13
N PRO A 59 9.92 -32.52 -22.51
CA PRO A 59 8.64 -31.82 -22.39
C PRO A 59 8.08 -31.49 -23.78
N GLY A 60 6.76 -31.29 -23.88
CA GLY A 60 6.10 -30.91 -25.13
C GLY A 60 6.55 -29.54 -25.63
N ALA A 61 5.96 -28.47 -25.08
CA ALA A 61 6.42 -27.10 -25.25
C ALA A 61 7.35 -26.68 -24.11
N VAL A 62 8.25 -25.73 -24.38
CA VAL A 62 9.15 -25.16 -23.37
C VAL A 62 9.18 -23.65 -23.49
N THR A 63 9.10 -22.98 -22.35
CA THR A 63 9.48 -21.57 -22.16
C THR A 63 10.59 -21.49 -21.11
N ALA A 64 11.39 -20.42 -21.13
CA ALA A 64 12.54 -20.26 -20.25
C ALA A 64 12.49 -18.93 -19.49
N GLU A 65 12.93 -18.96 -18.24
CA GLU A 65 12.98 -17.79 -17.36
C GLU A 65 14.36 -17.67 -16.71
N ALA A 66 14.93 -16.48 -16.77
CA ALA A 66 16.23 -16.15 -16.19
C ALA A 66 16.15 -16.11 -14.65
N PRO A 67 17.25 -16.39 -13.93
CA PRO A 67 17.21 -16.41 -12.48
C PRO A 67 16.97 -15.01 -11.88
N VAL A 68 16.40 -14.95 -10.67
CA VAL A 68 16.24 -13.71 -9.89
C VAL A 68 17.49 -13.31 -9.08
N ALA A 69 18.50 -14.18 -9.07
CA ALA A 69 19.79 -13.91 -8.46
C ALA A 69 20.93 -14.57 -9.27
N TRP A 70 22.11 -13.97 -9.16
CA TRP A 70 23.34 -14.46 -9.76
C TRP A 70 24.05 -15.47 -8.85
N PRO A 71 25.00 -16.26 -9.39
CA PRO A 71 25.78 -17.24 -8.62
C PRO A 71 26.48 -16.67 -7.38
N SER A 72 26.86 -15.39 -7.39
CA SER A 72 27.40 -14.66 -6.24
C SER A 72 26.42 -14.49 -5.07
N GLY A 73 25.12 -14.73 -5.31
CA GLY A 73 24.03 -14.42 -4.40
C GLY A 73 23.48 -13.01 -4.55
N ALA A 74 24.06 -12.17 -5.40
CA ALA A 74 23.51 -10.86 -5.72
C ALA A 74 22.20 -11.01 -6.50
N HIS A 75 21.20 -10.17 -6.20
CA HIS A 75 19.99 -10.12 -7.02
C HIS A 75 20.30 -9.65 -8.44
N VAL A 76 19.51 -10.15 -9.41
CA VAL A 76 19.46 -9.54 -10.73
C VAL A 76 18.84 -8.15 -10.57
N ARG A 77 19.64 -7.10 -10.81
CA ARG A 77 19.15 -5.72 -10.79
C ARG A 77 19.26 -5.13 -12.17
N VAL A 78 18.16 -4.61 -12.70
CA VAL A 78 18.15 -4.04 -14.06
C VAL A 78 18.92 -2.73 -14.15
N ASP A 79 19.27 -2.09 -13.04
CA ASP A 79 20.13 -0.90 -12.99
C ASP A 79 21.63 -1.25 -12.98
N ARG A 80 22.02 -2.53 -13.08
CA ARG A 80 23.41 -2.96 -12.93
C ARG A 80 23.80 -4.04 -13.94
N LEU A 81 24.63 -3.65 -14.91
CA LEU A 81 25.16 -4.54 -15.97
C LEU A 81 26.68 -4.76 -15.83
N ASP A 82 27.07 -5.50 -14.79
CA ASP A 82 28.46 -5.95 -14.59
C ASP A 82 28.79 -7.27 -15.32
N ASP A 83 30.03 -7.74 -15.21
CA ASP A 83 30.50 -8.94 -15.93
C ASP A 83 29.71 -10.20 -15.55
N GLU A 84 29.27 -10.30 -14.29
CA GLU A 84 28.44 -11.42 -13.83
C GLU A 84 27.04 -11.36 -14.46
N ALA A 85 26.41 -10.18 -14.45
CA ALA A 85 25.12 -9.99 -15.11
C ALA A 85 25.19 -10.30 -16.61
N ARG A 86 26.25 -9.83 -17.30
CA ARG A 86 26.45 -10.12 -18.73
C ARG A 86 26.57 -11.62 -18.99
N ALA A 87 27.44 -12.31 -18.25
CA ALA A 87 27.64 -13.74 -18.40
C ALA A 87 26.37 -14.54 -18.06
N GLY A 88 25.62 -14.13 -17.02
CA GLY A 88 24.36 -14.75 -16.62
C GLY A 88 23.27 -14.60 -17.68
N ILE A 89 23.14 -13.41 -18.28
CA ILE A 89 22.20 -13.12 -19.38
C ILE A 89 22.53 -13.97 -20.61
N GLU A 90 23.78 -13.95 -21.07
CA GLU A 90 24.20 -14.72 -22.25
C GLU A 90 24.00 -16.23 -22.04
N ARG A 91 24.32 -16.74 -20.84
CA ARG A 91 24.07 -18.13 -20.48
C ARG A 91 22.58 -18.47 -20.47
N SER A 92 21.74 -17.57 -19.98
CA SER A 92 20.29 -17.76 -19.97
C SER A 92 19.71 -17.78 -21.39
N ALA A 93 20.20 -16.91 -22.29
CA ALA A 93 19.83 -16.91 -23.71
C ALA A 93 20.25 -18.23 -24.41
N ARG A 94 21.49 -18.69 -24.18
CA ARG A 94 21.97 -19.99 -24.67
C ARG A 94 21.14 -21.15 -24.13
N PHE A 95 20.73 -21.10 -22.86
CA PHE A 95 19.84 -22.10 -22.29
C PHE A 95 18.49 -22.13 -23.01
N ALA A 96 17.84 -20.97 -23.18
CA ALA A 96 16.56 -20.86 -23.87
C ALA A 96 16.62 -21.46 -25.28
N ALA A 97 17.61 -21.08 -26.09
CA ALA A 97 17.84 -21.67 -27.40
C ALA A 97 18.16 -23.17 -27.33
N GLY A 98 18.97 -23.58 -26.35
CA GLY A 98 19.33 -24.96 -26.09
C GLY A 98 18.13 -25.87 -25.81
N VAL A 99 17.15 -25.41 -25.04
CA VAL A 99 15.93 -26.18 -24.74
C VAL A 99 14.82 -25.99 -25.78
N GLY A 100 15.05 -25.16 -26.80
CA GLY A 100 14.07 -24.87 -27.84
C GLY A 100 12.96 -23.91 -27.40
N SER A 101 13.21 -23.13 -26.35
CA SER A 101 12.29 -22.08 -25.93
C SER A 101 12.29 -20.92 -26.94
N PRO A 102 11.12 -20.45 -27.41
CA PRO A 102 11.03 -19.29 -28.31
C PRO A 102 11.24 -17.97 -27.58
N VAL A 103 11.18 -17.98 -26.25
CA VAL A 103 11.21 -16.80 -25.39
C VAL A 103 12.22 -17.00 -24.25
N LEU A 104 12.72 -15.90 -23.71
CA LEU A 104 13.38 -15.88 -22.41
C LEU A 104 12.70 -14.78 -21.62
N THR A 105 12.26 -15.05 -20.40
CA THR A 105 11.74 -14.03 -19.48
C THR A 105 12.83 -13.56 -18.54
N ILE A 106 12.95 -12.24 -18.32
CA ILE A 106 13.71 -11.67 -17.21
C ILE A 106 12.82 -10.74 -16.39
N HIS A 107 13.09 -10.68 -15.10
CA HIS A 107 12.34 -9.86 -14.18
C HIS A 107 12.80 -8.40 -14.25
N LEU A 108 11.87 -7.47 -14.44
CA LEU A 108 12.12 -6.03 -14.40
C LEU A 108 12.04 -5.54 -12.95
N PHE A 109 13.18 -5.57 -12.23
CA PHE A 109 13.21 -5.12 -10.84
C PHE A 109 14.58 -4.64 -10.38
N ILE A 110 14.53 -3.74 -9.41
CA ILE A 110 15.64 -3.24 -8.61
C ILE A 110 15.22 -3.43 -7.14
N PRO A 111 15.62 -4.54 -6.49
CA PRO A 111 15.23 -4.85 -5.12
C PRO A 111 16.00 -3.96 -4.15
N MET A 112 15.25 -3.30 -3.27
CA MET A 112 15.75 -2.41 -2.22
C MET A 112 15.10 -2.78 -0.90
N ASP A 113 15.86 -2.75 0.19
CA ASP A 113 15.22 -2.79 1.51
C ASP A 113 14.40 -1.49 1.75
N PRO A 114 13.47 -1.47 2.72
CA PRO A 114 12.64 -0.30 3.00
C PRO A 114 13.41 1.01 3.29
N VAL A 115 14.61 0.92 3.85
CA VAL A 115 15.47 2.08 4.14
C VAL A 115 16.11 2.59 2.84
N GLU A 116 16.70 1.70 2.04
CA GLU A 116 17.24 2.02 0.72
C GLU A 116 16.16 2.64 -0.19
N TYR A 117 14.97 2.04 -0.24
CA TYR A 117 13.87 2.50 -1.11
C TYR A 117 13.39 3.91 -0.78
N ARG A 118 13.31 4.25 0.52
CA ARG A 118 12.90 5.59 0.97
C ARG A 118 13.97 6.65 0.64
N ALA A 119 15.24 6.28 0.70
CA ALA A 119 16.37 7.16 0.38
C ALA A 119 16.65 7.26 -1.12
N HIS A 120 16.07 6.37 -1.93
CA HIS A 120 16.34 6.28 -3.37
C HIS A 120 15.89 7.53 -4.13
N ALA A 121 16.79 8.08 -4.94
CA ALA A 121 16.61 9.37 -5.63
C ALA A 121 15.83 9.27 -6.97
N GLY A 122 15.51 8.06 -7.43
CA GLY A 122 14.85 7.79 -8.71
C GLY A 122 15.65 6.82 -9.57
N VAL A 123 14.99 6.31 -10.60
CA VAL A 123 15.52 5.27 -11.49
C VAL A 123 16.55 5.88 -12.46
N ASP A 124 17.71 5.22 -12.59
CA ASP A 124 18.69 5.56 -13.63
C ASP A 124 18.24 4.98 -14.97
N GLU A 125 17.57 5.81 -15.77
CA GLU A 125 17.00 5.39 -17.04
C GLU A 125 18.05 4.93 -18.07
N GLU A 126 19.25 5.50 -18.02
CA GLU A 126 20.34 5.11 -18.92
C GLU A 126 20.87 3.73 -18.56
N ALA A 127 21.07 3.46 -17.27
CA ALA A 127 21.51 2.17 -16.77
C ALA A 127 20.49 1.06 -17.06
N VAL A 128 19.22 1.30 -16.75
CA VAL A 128 18.14 0.33 -17.02
C VAL A 128 17.97 0.08 -18.51
N GLY A 129 17.96 1.14 -19.33
CA GLY A 129 17.93 0.99 -20.78
C GLY A 129 19.14 0.24 -21.33
N GLY A 130 20.33 0.46 -20.75
CA GLY A 130 21.56 -0.25 -21.11
C GLY A 130 21.50 -1.75 -20.81
N PHE A 131 20.97 -2.12 -19.64
CA PHE A 131 20.73 -3.51 -19.27
C PHE A 131 19.73 -4.18 -20.20
N LEU A 132 18.57 -3.57 -20.42
CA LEU A 132 17.50 -4.13 -21.25
C LEU A 132 17.93 -4.30 -22.71
N ARG A 133 18.70 -3.35 -23.27
CA ARG A 133 19.28 -3.49 -24.62
C ARG A 133 20.25 -4.66 -24.71
N PHE A 134 21.18 -4.79 -23.76
CA PHE A 134 22.13 -5.91 -23.76
C PHE A 134 21.40 -7.26 -23.65
N TYR A 135 20.39 -7.33 -22.78
CA TYR A 135 19.53 -8.50 -22.64
C TYR A 135 18.79 -8.84 -23.94
N ALA A 136 18.18 -7.85 -24.59
CA ALA A 136 17.51 -8.04 -25.87
C ALA A 136 18.48 -8.53 -26.96
N ASP A 137 19.65 -7.91 -27.08
CA ASP A 137 20.69 -8.28 -28.04
C ASP A 137 21.16 -9.73 -27.83
N ALA A 138 21.39 -10.13 -26.57
CA ALA A 138 21.80 -11.48 -26.22
C ALA A 138 20.73 -12.54 -26.58
N CYS A 139 19.45 -12.24 -26.36
CA CYS A 139 18.36 -13.13 -26.74
C CYS A 139 18.25 -13.25 -28.27
N LEU A 140 18.26 -12.12 -28.97
CA LEU A 140 18.11 -12.07 -30.43
C LEU A 140 19.28 -12.74 -31.15
N ALA A 141 20.50 -12.67 -30.61
CA ALA A 141 21.66 -13.38 -31.15
C ALA A 141 21.47 -14.91 -31.16
N GLU A 142 20.69 -15.43 -30.21
CA GLU A 142 20.34 -16.85 -30.09
C GLU A 142 18.98 -17.19 -30.75
N GLY A 143 18.32 -16.21 -31.39
CA GLY A 143 17.01 -16.38 -32.02
C GLY A 143 15.85 -16.50 -31.03
N VAL A 144 16.02 -15.97 -29.82
CA VAL A 144 15.05 -16.00 -28.72
C VAL A 144 14.40 -14.63 -28.56
N THR A 145 13.09 -14.60 -28.28
CA THR A 145 12.36 -13.35 -28.02
C THR A 145 12.56 -12.91 -26.57
N PRO A 146 13.06 -11.69 -26.30
CA PRO A 146 13.24 -11.19 -24.94
C PRO A 146 11.91 -10.73 -24.34
N LEU A 147 11.55 -11.22 -23.15
CA LEU A 147 10.36 -10.80 -22.42
C LEU A 147 10.76 -10.21 -21.06
N ILE A 148 10.09 -9.14 -20.67
CA ILE A 148 10.17 -8.61 -19.31
C ILE A 148 8.91 -8.93 -18.52
N GLU A 149 9.12 -9.31 -17.26
CA GLU A 149 8.06 -9.58 -16.30
C GLU A 149 8.07 -8.51 -15.20
N ASN A 150 6.89 -8.08 -14.77
CA ASN A 150 6.76 -7.19 -13.63
C ASN A 150 7.10 -7.95 -12.35
N VAL A 151 7.70 -7.27 -11.37
CA VAL A 151 7.94 -7.84 -10.04
C VAL A 151 7.29 -6.91 -9.04
N PRO A 152 6.47 -7.45 -8.12
CA PRO A 152 5.75 -6.61 -7.20
C PRO A 152 6.77 -5.91 -6.28
N PRO A 153 6.50 -4.66 -5.90
CA PRO A 153 7.39 -3.87 -5.07
C PRO A 153 7.30 -4.26 -3.59
N VAL A 154 6.76 -5.44 -3.27
CA VAL A 154 6.81 -6.03 -1.95
C VAL A 154 7.07 -7.51 -2.19
N LEU A 155 8.33 -7.90 -2.13
CA LEU A 155 8.70 -9.30 -2.15
C LEU A 155 8.95 -9.75 -0.73
N ARG A 156 8.13 -10.69 -0.24
CA ARG A 156 8.56 -11.59 0.82
C ARG A 156 9.38 -12.69 0.16
N MET A 157 10.65 -12.42 -0.08
CA MET A 157 11.53 -13.45 -0.64
C MET A 157 11.54 -14.67 0.30
N ARG A 158 11.86 -15.85 -0.22
CA ARG A 158 12.07 -17.09 0.58
C ARG A 158 13.11 -16.92 1.70
N THR A 159 13.76 -15.76 1.79
CA THR A 159 14.70 -15.29 2.82
C THR A 159 14.03 -14.54 3.99
N GLY A 160 12.73 -14.24 3.92
CA GLY A 160 11.92 -13.66 5.02
C GLY A 160 11.89 -12.13 5.13
N GLY A 161 12.56 -11.40 4.23
CA GLY A 161 12.56 -9.92 4.21
C GLY A 161 11.56 -9.32 3.21
N VAL A 162 11.22 -8.03 3.39
CA VAL A 162 10.42 -7.22 2.46
C VAL A 162 11.35 -6.42 1.56
N PHE A 163 11.19 -6.54 0.24
CA PHE A 163 11.92 -5.74 -0.75
C PHE A 163 10.97 -4.93 -1.62
N LEU A 164 11.37 -3.70 -1.95
CA LEU A 164 10.66 -2.82 -2.85
C LEU A 164 11.42 -2.56 -4.13
N SER A 165 10.67 -2.24 -5.18
CA SER A 165 11.24 -1.83 -6.45
C SER A 165 10.64 -0.53 -6.98
N PRO A 166 11.47 0.42 -7.45
CA PRO A 166 11.01 1.67 -8.05
C PRO A 166 10.62 1.50 -9.53
N VAL A 167 10.77 0.30 -10.09
CA VAL A 167 10.42 -0.06 -11.47
C VAL A 167 9.61 -1.36 -11.49
N GLY A 168 8.91 -1.61 -12.58
CA GLY A 168 8.22 -2.87 -12.84
C GLY A 168 6.96 -3.06 -12.01
N GLY A 169 6.35 -1.99 -11.50
CA GLY A 169 5.10 -2.05 -10.73
C GLY A 169 3.85 -1.92 -11.60
N HIS A 170 3.67 -0.75 -12.23
CA HIS A 170 2.46 -0.41 -13.00
C HIS A 170 2.61 -0.77 -14.49
N TRP A 171 1.52 -1.15 -15.17
CA TRP A 171 1.57 -1.47 -16.62
C TRP A 171 2.08 -0.32 -17.48
N GLU A 172 1.82 0.93 -17.11
CA GLU A 172 2.35 2.11 -17.82
C GLU A 172 3.88 2.18 -17.77
N ASP A 173 4.50 1.73 -16.68
CA ASP A 173 5.95 1.66 -16.54
C ASP A 173 6.54 0.61 -17.48
N LEU A 174 5.93 -0.58 -17.54
CA LEU A 174 6.32 -1.64 -18.49
C LEU A 174 6.21 -1.19 -19.95
N LEU A 175 5.11 -0.50 -20.30
CA LEU A 175 4.96 0.09 -21.64
C LEU A 175 6.00 1.18 -21.91
N ALA A 176 6.35 2.00 -20.90
CA ALA A 176 7.40 3.00 -21.04
C ALA A 176 8.75 2.34 -21.34
N TRP A 177 9.14 1.26 -20.64
CA TRP A 177 10.39 0.54 -20.93
C TRP A 177 10.41 -0.08 -22.32
N ARG A 178 9.30 -0.66 -22.76
CA ARG A 178 9.19 -1.15 -24.14
C ARG A 178 9.29 -0.03 -25.17
N ALA A 179 8.78 1.17 -24.88
CA ALA A 179 8.98 2.31 -25.78
C ALA A 179 10.46 2.70 -25.89
N HIS A 180 11.27 2.45 -24.86
CA HIS A 180 12.72 2.67 -24.88
C HIS A 180 13.50 1.52 -25.54
N VAL A 181 13.03 0.28 -25.41
CA VAL A 181 13.63 -0.94 -25.99
C VAL A 181 12.54 -1.75 -26.70
N PRO A 182 12.18 -1.41 -27.96
CA PRO A 182 11.02 -2.00 -28.65
C PRO A 182 11.06 -3.52 -28.86
N GLU A 183 12.24 -4.11 -28.78
CA GLU A 183 12.50 -5.54 -28.92
C GLU A 183 11.91 -6.36 -27.77
N VAL A 184 11.74 -5.77 -26.57
CA VAL A 184 11.21 -6.51 -25.42
C VAL A 184 9.69 -6.65 -25.50
N GLY A 185 9.22 -7.88 -25.29
CA GLY A 185 7.82 -8.19 -25.04
C GLY A 185 7.52 -8.34 -23.55
N PHE A 186 6.35 -8.86 -23.22
CA PHE A 186 5.89 -9.02 -21.85
C PHE A 186 5.60 -10.48 -21.47
N THR A 187 5.92 -10.78 -20.22
CA THR A 187 5.28 -11.87 -19.47
C THR A 187 4.29 -11.25 -18.50
N ILE A 188 3.01 -11.60 -18.62
CA ILE A 188 1.95 -11.08 -17.74
C ILE A 188 1.89 -11.96 -16.50
N ASP A 189 2.20 -11.44 -15.32
CA ASP A 189 1.97 -12.17 -14.08
C ASP A 189 0.77 -11.60 -13.31
N THR A 190 -0.27 -12.43 -13.16
CA THR A 190 -1.52 -12.03 -12.48
C THR A 190 -1.34 -11.86 -10.97
N SER A 191 -0.42 -12.61 -10.37
CA SER A 191 -0.15 -12.60 -8.93
C SER A 191 0.63 -11.34 -8.55
N HIS A 192 1.61 -10.98 -9.35
CA HIS A 192 2.40 -9.76 -9.19
C HIS A 192 1.53 -8.52 -9.40
N ALA A 193 0.64 -8.53 -10.39
CA ALA A 193 -0.32 -7.45 -10.61
C ALA A 193 -1.32 -7.30 -9.44
N ALA A 194 -1.85 -8.41 -8.92
CA ALA A 194 -2.75 -8.40 -7.75
C ALA A 194 -2.04 -7.89 -6.49
N LEU A 195 -0.78 -8.30 -6.27
CA LEU A 195 0.03 -7.84 -5.15
C LEU A 195 0.35 -6.34 -5.25
N PHE A 196 0.76 -5.89 -6.44
CA PHE A 196 1.00 -4.47 -6.70
C PHE A 196 -0.26 -3.63 -6.46
N ARG A 197 -1.42 -4.05 -6.99
CA ARG A 197 -2.70 -3.38 -6.74
C ARG A 197 -2.98 -3.22 -5.25
N SER A 198 -2.84 -4.29 -4.49
CA SER A 198 -3.13 -4.29 -3.05
C SER A 198 -2.32 -3.23 -2.33
N PHE A 199 -1.03 -3.12 -2.65
CA PHE A 199 -0.12 -2.18 -1.99
C PHE A 199 -0.19 -0.77 -2.53
N ALA A 200 -0.24 -0.61 -3.85
CA ALA A 200 -0.35 0.67 -4.52
C ALA A 200 -1.69 1.38 -4.24
N ALA A 201 -2.79 0.63 -4.05
CA ALA A 201 -4.06 1.24 -3.63
C ALA A 201 -3.98 1.85 -2.22
N ALA A 202 -3.23 1.20 -1.32
CA ALA A 202 -2.99 1.70 0.03
C ALA A 202 -1.99 2.88 0.06
N TYR A 203 -0.95 2.83 -0.79
CA TYR A 203 0.13 3.81 -0.85
C TYR A 203 0.45 4.28 -2.27
N PRO A 204 -0.50 4.94 -2.96
CA PRO A 204 -0.29 5.35 -4.34
C PRO A 204 0.90 6.32 -4.45
N SER A 205 1.05 7.18 -3.43
CA SER A 205 2.17 8.13 -3.34
C SER A 205 3.54 7.46 -3.30
N LEU A 206 3.69 6.28 -2.68
CA LEU A 206 4.98 5.55 -2.61
C LEU A 206 5.49 5.13 -4.01
N PHE A 207 4.57 5.02 -4.96
CA PHE A 207 4.82 4.69 -6.37
C PHE A 207 4.67 5.88 -7.31
N GLY A 208 4.49 7.09 -6.76
CA GLY A 208 4.23 8.29 -7.58
C GLY A 208 2.91 8.23 -8.34
N LEU A 209 1.98 7.38 -7.93
CA LEU A 209 0.66 7.25 -8.55
C LEU A 209 -0.25 8.38 -8.03
N GLU A 210 -0.92 9.03 -8.97
CA GLU A 210 -1.86 10.12 -8.67
C GLU A 210 -3.23 9.62 -8.17
N SER A 211 -3.58 8.38 -8.54
CA SER A 211 -4.79 7.66 -8.09
C SER A 211 -4.56 6.15 -8.15
N ASP A 212 -5.52 5.36 -7.66
CA ASP A 212 -5.56 3.90 -7.78
C ASP A 212 -6.17 3.44 -9.12
N GLU A 213 -6.55 4.36 -10.02
CA GLU A 213 -6.95 4.02 -11.38
C GLU A 213 -5.80 3.37 -12.13
N GLY A 214 -6.09 2.34 -12.92
CA GLY A 214 -5.06 1.62 -13.64
C GLY A 214 -4.52 0.39 -12.91
N LEU A 215 -4.83 0.21 -11.62
CA LEU A 215 -4.39 -0.95 -10.84
C LEU A 215 -5.24 -2.21 -11.03
N GLU A 216 -6.36 -2.13 -11.75
CA GLU A 216 -7.25 -3.27 -11.97
C GLU A 216 -6.56 -4.34 -12.85
N LEU A 217 -6.65 -5.61 -12.44
CA LEU A 217 -5.98 -6.72 -13.13
C LEU A 217 -6.45 -6.84 -14.58
N GLU A 218 -7.74 -6.66 -14.86
CA GLU A 218 -8.30 -6.72 -16.20
C GLU A 218 -7.69 -5.65 -17.11
N ARG A 219 -7.40 -4.46 -16.56
CA ARG A 219 -6.76 -3.39 -17.32
C ARG A 219 -5.29 -3.69 -17.56
N TYR A 220 -4.58 -4.21 -16.55
CA TYR A 220 -3.21 -4.71 -16.70
C TYR A 220 -3.10 -5.70 -17.87
N VAL A 221 -4.02 -6.66 -17.94
CA VAL A 221 -4.08 -7.67 -19.01
C VAL A 221 -4.38 -7.05 -20.39
N GLU A 222 -5.33 -6.13 -20.49
CA GLU A 222 -5.67 -5.48 -21.76
C GLU A 222 -4.53 -4.64 -22.33
N GLU A 223 -3.85 -3.86 -21.49
CA GLU A 223 -2.87 -2.89 -21.95
C GLU A 223 -1.54 -3.57 -22.34
N LEU A 224 -1.15 -4.66 -21.65
CA LEU A 224 0.07 -5.42 -21.96
C LEU A 224 -0.13 -6.51 -23.01
N GLY A 225 -1.33 -7.09 -23.10
CA GLY A 225 -1.67 -8.20 -23.99
C GLY A 225 -1.16 -8.11 -25.43
N PRO A 226 -1.26 -6.95 -26.13
CA PRO A 226 -0.79 -6.80 -27.52
C PRO A 226 0.70 -7.07 -27.76
N ALA A 227 1.51 -7.11 -26.70
CA ALA A 227 2.94 -7.38 -26.75
C ALA A 227 3.38 -8.48 -25.76
N ALA A 228 2.43 -9.25 -25.23
CA ALA A 228 2.69 -10.36 -24.34
C ALA A 228 2.73 -11.68 -25.11
N GLU A 229 3.62 -12.60 -24.68
CA GLU A 229 3.72 -13.95 -25.26
C GLU A 229 3.48 -15.06 -24.21
N VAL A 230 3.75 -14.75 -22.94
CA VAL A 230 3.59 -15.65 -21.80
C VAL A 230 2.69 -14.98 -20.76
N ALA A 231 1.86 -15.76 -20.08
CA ALA A 231 1.14 -15.33 -18.89
C ALA A 231 1.33 -16.32 -17.74
N HIS A 232 1.78 -15.82 -16.59
CA HIS A 232 1.84 -16.53 -15.33
C HIS A 232 0.52 -16.33 -14.58
N VAL A 233 -0.14 -17.44 -14.22
CA VAL A 233 -1.44 -17.42 -13.55
C VAL A 233 -1.32 -18.01 -12.16
N SER A 234 -1.47 -17.15 -11.17
CA SER A 234 -1.78 -17.49 -9.78
C SER A 234 -2.45 -16.31 -9.08
N ASP A 235 -3.06 -16.58 -7.93
CA ASP A 235 -3.73 -15.56 -7.15
C ASP A 235 -2.88 -15.21 -5.92
N ALA A 236 -2.33 -14.01 -5.87
CA ALA A 236 -1.61 -13.53 -4.70
C ALA A 236 -2.61 -12.98 -3.67
N ALA A 237 -2.62 -13.56 -2.47
CA ALA A 237 -3.46 -13.08 -1.38
C ALA A 237 -2.79 -11.96 -0.58
N GLY A 238 -3.46 -10.81 -0.46
CA GLY A 238 -3.07 -9.71 0.42
C GLY A 238 -1.81 -8.94 0.00
N LEU A 239 -1.31 -8.07 0.90
CA LEU A 239 -0.18 -7.17 0.66
C LEU A 239 1.20 -7.82 0.59
N LEU A 240 1.32 -9.08 1.03
CA LEU A 240 2.57 -9.81 1.06
C LEU A 240 2.61 -11.00 0.11
N GLY A 241 1.47 -11.33 -0.51
CA GLY A 241 1.36 -12.18 -1.69
C GLY A 241 2.19 -13.45 -1.66
N GLU A 242 1.69 -14.50 -1.00
CA GLU A 242 2.13 -15.86 -1.30
C GLU A 242 1.21 -16.41 -2.40
N GLY A 243 1.76 -16.78 -3.56
CA GLY A 243 0.97 -17.24 -4.69
C GLY A 243 0.11 -18.46 -4.33
N LEU A 244 -1.22 -18.29 -4.30
CA LEU A 244 -2.19 -19.33 -4.01
C LEU A 244 -2.68 -20.01 -5.29
N PRO A 245 -3.21 -21.24 -5.18
CA PRO A 245 -3.92 -21.89 -6.28
C PRO A 245 -5.06 -21.00 -6.78
N TYR A 246 -5.11 -20.82 -8.09
CA TYR A 246 -6.26 -20.20 -8.73
C TYR A 246 -7.55 -21.01 -8.45
N GLY A 247 -8.61 -20.29 -8.05
CA GLY A 247 -9.89 -20.86 -7.58
C GLY A 247 -10.02 -20.94 -6.06
N GLU A 248 -8.92 -20.77 -5.32
CA GLU A 248 -8.91 -20.64 -3.86
C GLU A 248 -8.57 -19.20 -3.39
N GLY A 249 -8.19 -18.32 -4.32
CA GLY A 249 -7.85 -16.93 -4.06
C GLY A 249 -9.05 -15.95 -4.06
N GLU A 250 -8.76 -14.66 -4.02
CA GLU A 250 -9.76 -13.59 -3.86
C GLU A 250 -10.44 -13.16 -5.15
N LEU A 251 -9.77 -13.37 -6.28
CA LEU A 251 -10.23 -12.95 -7.58
C LEU A 251 -10.83 -14.14 -8.31
N ASP A 252 -11.99 -13.92 -8.91
CA ASP A 252 -12.48 -14.83 -9.93
C ASP A 252 -11.62 -14.65 -11.19
N LEU A 253 -10.52 -15.41 -11.31
CA LEU A 253 -9.62 -15.33 -12.46
C LEU A 253 -10.15 -16.10 -13.69
N ASP A 254 -11.30 -16.78 -13.62
CA ASP A 254 -11.89 -17.49 -14.77
C ASP A 254 -12.01 -16.61 -16.02
N PRO A 255 -12.59 -15.40 -15.94
CA PRO A 255 -12.64 -14.47 -17.08
C PRO A 255 -11.25 -14.03 -17.52
N VAL A 256 -10.32 -13.83 -16.57
CA VAL A 256 -8.95 -13.37 -16.84
C VAL A 256 -8.15 -14.44 -17.58
N VAL A 257 -8.21 -15.71 -17.15
CA VAL A 257 -7.56 -16.85 -17.81
C VAL A 257 -8.04 -17.01 -19.24
N ARG A 258 -9.37 -16.90 -19.48
CA ARG A 258 -9.93 -16.94 -20.84
C ARG A 258 -9.42 -15.79 -21.69
N ARG A 259 -9.33 -14.59 -21.12
CA ARG A 259 -8.83 -13.43 -21.86
C ARG A 259 -7.35 -13.54 -22.17
N LEU A 260 -6.53 -14.00 -21.23
CA LEU A 260 -5.11 -14.27 -21.44
C LEU A 260 -4.90 -15.27 -22.57
N ALA A 261 -5.69 -16.35 -22.60
CA ALA A 261 -5.65 -17.36 -23.65
C ALA A 261 -5.95 -16.83 -25.07
N GLU A 262 -6.60 -15.67 -25.21
CA GLU A 262 -6.80 -15.01 -26.50
C GLU A 262 -5.63 -14.10 -26.90
N LEU A 263 -4.81 -13.69 -25.92
CA LEU A 263 -3.77 -12.68 -26.06
C LEU A 263 -2.37 -13.27 -26.14
N VAL A 264 -2.10 -14.35 -25.39
CA VAL A 264 -0.77 -14.95 -25.26
C VAL A 264 -0.69 -16.37 -25.81
N THR A 265 0.52 -16.79 -26.20
CA THR A 265 0.79 -18.13 -26.71
C THR A 265 0.85 -19.17 -25.58
N PHE A 266 1.46 -18.80 -24.44
CA PHE A 266 1.72 -19.69 -23.32
C PHE A 266 1.04 -19.19 -22.04
N VAL A 267 0.37 -20.09 -21.31
CA VAL A 267 -0.21 -19.78 -20.00
C VAL A 267 0.32 -20.77 -18.96
N VAL A 268 1.05 -20.25 -17.97
CA VAL A 268 1.81 -21.02 -16.97
C VAL A 268 1.03 -21.06 -15.66
N ALA A 269 0.96 -22.25 -15.06
CA ALA A 269 0.49 -22.40 -13.68
C ALA A 269 1.59 -21.99 -12.68
N GLU A 270 1.57 -20.73 -12.23
CA GLU A 270 2.57 -20.11 -11.32
C GLU A 270 2.20 -20.36 -9.83
N ILE A 271 2.07 -21.61 -9.41
CA ILE A 271 1.62 -21.89 -8.03
C ILE A 271 2.81 -22.11 -7.09
N ASN A 272 2.85 -21.38 -5.98
CA ASN A 272 3.85 -21.60 -4.93
C ASN A 272 3.50 -22.86 -4.13
N GLU A 273 4.37 -23.87 -4.21
CA GLU A 273 4.19 -25.14 -3.52
C GLU A 273 4.82 -25.09 -2.12
N PRO A 274 4.15 -25.61 -1.07
CA PRO A 274 4.76 -25.75 0.25
C PRO A 274 6.03 -26.63 0.24
N ASP A 275 6.03 -27.64 -0.62
CA ASP A 275 7.17 -28.49 -0.93
C ASP A 275 7.51 -28.32 -2.41
N HIS A 276 8.66 -27.68 -2.69
CA HIS A 276 9.03 -27.35 -4.07
C HIS A 276 9.27 -28.59 -4.94
N GLU A 277 9.56 -29.76 -4.36
CA GLU A 277 9.80 -31.01 -5.11
C GLU A 277 8.49 -31.64 -5.61
N ARG A 278 7.34 -31.20 -5.06
CA ARG A 278 6.02 -31.78 -5.35
C ARG A 278 5.11 -30.73 -5.99
N SER A 279 4.28 -31.14 -6.95
CA SER A 279 3.41 -30.22 -7.72
C SER A 279 1.90 -30.43 -7.58
N PRO A 280 1.34 -30.88 -6.43
CA PRO A 280 -0.09 -31.16 -6.36
C PRO A 280 -0.95 -29.92 -6.57
N HIS A 281 -0.55 -28.74 -6.05
CA HIS A 281 -1.33 -27.51 -6.18
C HIS A 281 -1.19 -26.92 -7.59
N MET A 282 0.01 -26.94 -8.17
CA MET A 282 0.29 -26.49 -9.53
C MET A 282 -0.46 -27.31 -10.57
N LYS A 283 -0.48 -28.64 -10.43
CA LYS A 283 -1.27 -29.53 -11.29
C LYS A 283 -2.77 -29.30 -11.12
N ALA A 284 -3.23 -28.98 -9.91
CA ALA A 284 -4.62 -28.60 -9.67
C ALA A 284 -4.96 -27.26 -10.35
N GLY A 285 -4.06 -26.27 -10.26
CA GLY A 285 -4.17 -24.97 -10.92
C GLY A 285 -4.20 -25.10 -12.45
N TYR A 286 -3.31 -25.90 -13.04
CA TYR A 286 -3.35 -26.25 -14.46
C TYR A 286 -4.71 -26.80 -14.87
N ARG A 287 -5.23 -27.79 -14.14
CA ARG A 287 -6.56 -28.38 -14.41
C ARG A 287 -7.68 -27.38 -14.20
N ALA A 288 -7.51 -26.39 -13.32
CA ALA A 288 -8.47 -25.31 -13.14
C ALA A 288 -8.51 -24.40 -14.36
N MET A 289 -7.35 -24.01 -14.89
CA MET A 289 -7.26 -23.27 -16.15
C MET A 289 -7.90 -24.04 -17.30
N GLU A 290 -7.65 -25.35 -17.43
CA GLU A 290 -8.33 -26.17 -18.43
C GLU A 290 -9.86 -26.12 -18.31
N ARG A 291 -10.40 -26.10 -17.08
CA ARG A 291 -11.84 -25.97 -16.85
C ARG A 291 -12.33 -24.59 -17.25
N ALA A 292 -11.62 -23.52 -16.86
CA ALA A 292 -11.95 -22.14 -17.20
C ALA A 292 -12.01 -21.92 -18.71
N LEU A 293 -11.06 -22.49 -19.45
CA LEU A 293 -10.99 -22.42 -20.92
C LEU A 293 -12.07 -23.25 -21.64
N ARG A 294 -12.62 -24.27 -20.98
CA ARG A 294 -13.75 -25.07 -21.52
C ARG A 294 -15.11 -24.47 -21.18
N ALA A 295 -15.18 -23.57 -20.21
CA ALA A 295 -16.42 -22.90 -19.83
C ALA A 295 -16.93 -22.03 -21.00
N PRO A 296 -18.25 -21.83 -21.13
CA PRO A 296 -18.80 -20.94 -22.15
C PRO A 296 -18.16 -19.55 -22.04
N ALA A 297 -17.75 -18.99 -23.18
CA ALA A 297 -17.20 -17.64 -23.20
C ALA A 297 -18.25 -16.64 -22.69
N GLU A 298 -18.01 -16.10 -21.50
CA GLU A 298 -18.70 -14.89 -21.06
C GLU A 298 -18.06 -13.69 -21.75
N ALA A 299 -18.86 -12.69 -22.12
CA ALA A 299 -18.33 -11.53 -22.81
C ALA A 299 -17.34 -10.80 -21.90
N TRP A 300 -16.07 -10.73 -22.32
CA TRP A 300 -15.08 -9.91 -21.65
C TRP A 300 -15.55 -8.46 -21.63
N ARG A 301 -15.72 -7.91 -20.43
CA ARG A 301 -16.07 -6.50 -20.23
C ARG A 301 -14.95 -5.88 -19.43
N PRO A 302 -14.03 -5.12 -20.08
CA PRO A 302 -13.04 -4.40 -19.32
C PRO A 302 -13.75 -3.48 -18.33
N PRO A 303 -13.19 -3.25 -17.13
CA PRO A 303 -13.78 -2.38 -16.15
C PRO A 303 -14.04 -1.00 -16.79
N PRO A 304 -15.22 -0.42 -16.57
CA PRO A 304 -15.53 0.88 -17.15
C PRO A 304 -14.48 1.89 -16.67
N ARG A 305 -14.02 2.76 -17.58
CA ARG A 305 -13.16 3.88 -17.20
C ARG A 305 -13.87 4.69 -16.14
N ARG A 306 -13.26 4.78 -14.96
CA ARG A 306 -13.70 5.70 -13.90
C ARG A 306 -13.30 7.12 -14.32
N LEU A 307 -13.98 8.12 -13.76
CA LEU A 307 -13.56 9.50 -13.96
C LEU A 307 -12.28 9.69 -13.15
N PRO A 308 -11.17 10.11 -13.79
CA PRO A 308 -9.91 10.33 -13.10
C PRO A 308 -10.15 11.13 -11.84
N GLY A 309 -9.74 10.56 -10.71
CA GLY A 309 -9.66 11.33 -9.47
C GLY A 309 -8.81 12.57 -9.71
N GLU A 310 -9.08 13.66 -9.00
CA GLU A 310 -8.23 14.84 -9.07
C GLU A 310 -6.90 14.60 -8.30
N GLY A 311 -6.05 13.72 -8.84
CA GLY A 311 -4.79 13.31 -8.27
C GLY A 311 -3.76 14.46 -8.22
N PHE A 312 -2.89 14.41 -7.21
CA PHE A 312 -1.82 15.38 -7.02
C PHE A 312 -0.72 14.76 -6.18
N ASP A 313 0.50 14.75 -6.72
CA ASP A 313 1.67 14.16 -6.05
C ASP A 313 2.19 15.10 -4.95
N TRP A 314 1.71 14.87 -3.73
CA TRP A 314 2.17 15.60 -2.55
C TRP A 314 3.61 15.30 -2.15
N GLN A 315 4.18 14.15 -2.52
CA GLN A 315 5.58 13.82 -2.20
C GLN A 315 6.53 14.71 -2.98
N ARG A 316 6.21 15.06 -4.23
CA ARG A 316 6.95 16.08 -5.01
C ARG A 316 6.94 17.45 -4.34
N VAL A 317 5.80 17.85 -3.76
CA VAL A 317 5.68 19.15 -3.05
C VAL A 317 6.59 19.20 -1.82
N VAL A 318 6.67 18.13 -1.04
CA VAL A 318 7.58 18.07 0.12
C VAL A 318 8.99 17.61 -0.21
N ALA A 319 9.24 17.18 -1.46
CA ALA A 319 10.48 16.59 -1.93
C ALA A 319 10.96 15.43 -1.04
N ARG A 320 10.03 14.57 -0.61
CA ARG A 320 10.33 13.45 0.28
C ARG A 320 9.38 12.29 0.06
N ARG A 321 9.94 11.07 -0.01
CA ARG A 321 9.17 9.84 -0.05
C ARG A 321 8.52 9.52 1.29
N ASP A 322 7.31 8.96 1.21
CA ASP A 322 6.64 8.42 2.40
C ASP A 322 7.47 7.29 3.02
N PRO A 323 7.33 7.08 4.34
CA PRO A 323 7.83 5.87 4.96
C PRO A 323 7.14 4.63 4.36
N VAL A 324 7.92 3.60 4.15
CA VAL A 324 7.48 2.23 3.90
C VAL A 324 6.94 1.66 5.22
N PRO A 325 5.71 1.11 5.23
CA PRO A 325 5.15 0.53 6.43
C PRO A 325 5.86 -0.77 6.82
N ALA A 326 5.87 -1.08 8.12
CA ALA A 326 6.21 -2.39 8.68
C ALA A 326 5.18 -3.47 8.27
N LEU A 327 5.25 -3.93 7.02
CA LEU A 327 4.20 -4.76 6.41
C LEU A 327 4.01 -6.09 7.11
N LEU A 328 5.10 -6.77 7.49
CA LEU A 328 5.04 -8.08 8.15
C LEU A 328 4.35 -7.96 9.52
N GLU A 329 4.79 -6.99 10.32
CA GLU A 329 4.26 -6.76 11.67
C GLU A 329 2.81 -6.29 11.62
N LEU A 330 2.44 -5.47 10.61
CA LEU A 330 1.06 -5.04 10.41
C LEU A 330 0.16 -6.18 9.93
N GLU A 331 0.64 -7.07 9.05
CA GLU A 331 -0.10 -8.26 8.64
C GLU A 331 -0.36 -9.17 9.84
N GLU A 332 0.67 -9.52 10.62
CA GLU A 332 0.54 -10.30 11.86
C GLU A 332 -0.46 -9.65 12.85
N ARG A 333 -0.50 -8.32 12.87
CA ARG A 333 -1.39 -7.56 13.76
C ARG A 333 -2.82 -7.48 13.28
N LEU A 334 -3.08 -7.42 11.98
CA LEU A 334 -4.39 -7.02 11.44
C LEU A 334 -5.08 -8.11 10.63
N ALA A 335 -4.33 -9.08 10.08
CA ALA A 335 -4.90 -10.17 9.29
C ALA A 335 -5.87 -11.00 10.12
N GLY A 336 -7.02 -11.32 9.53
CA GLY A 336 -8.10 -12.08 10.16
C GLY A 336 -8.82 -11.37 11.32
N ARG A 337 -8.37 -10.18 11.75
CA ARG A 337 -8.93 -9.48 12.92
C ARG A 337 -10.13 -8.61 12.59
N ARG A 338 -10.97 -8.36 13.59
CA ARG A 338 -12.06 -7.38 13.52
C ARG A 338 -11.53 -5.99 13.88
N VAL A 339 -11.58 -5.06 12.93
CA VAL A 339 -11.06 -3.70 13.09
C VAL A 339 -12.20 -2.70 12.97
N LEU A 340 -12.23 -1.69 13.83
CA LEU A 340 -13.18 -0.58 13.75
C LEU A 340 -12.45 0.77 13.64
N ILE A 341 -12.88 1.61 12.71
CA ILE A 341 -12.37 2.98 12.53
C ILE A 341 -13.53 3.95 12.72
N THR A 342 -13.47 4.80 13.76
CA THR A 342 -14.39 5.95 13.89
C THR A 342 -13.84 7.14 13.12
N GLY A 343 -14.71 7.95 12.50
CA GLY A 343 -14.27 8.91 11.48
C GLY A 343 -13.69 8.20 10.25
N GLY A 344 -14.14 6.96 10.02
CA GLY A 344 -13.56 6.05 9.04
C GLY A 344 -13.73 6.51 7.60
N ALA A 345 -14.70 7.39 7.34
CA ALA A 345 -14.91 7.95 6.02
C ALA A 345 -14.24 9.33 5.82
N GLY A 346 -13.55 9.86 6.84
CA GLY A 346 -12.70 11.03 6.72
C GLY A 346 -11.42 10.77 5.91
N SER A 347 -10.67 11.82 5.56
CA SER A 347 -9.50 11.70 4.67
C SER A 347 -8.45 10.69 5.15
N ILE A 348 -8.15 10.68 6.45
CA ILE A 348 -7.16 9.74 7.03
C ILE A 348 -7.80 8.37 7.24
N GLY A 349 -9.06 8.33 7.67
CA GLY A 349 -9.79 7.08 7.87
C GLY A 349 -9.91 6.24 6.62
N ARG A 350 -10.19 6.85 5.47
CA ARG A 350 -10.28 6.14 4.18
C ARG A 350 -8.94 5.56 3.74
N ALA A 351 -7.86 6.33 3.89
CA ALA A 351 -6.51 5.86 3.56
C ALA A 351 -6.07 4.71 4.49
N LEU A 352 -6.33 4.83 5.79
CA LEU A 352 -6.10 3.76 6.75
C LEU A 352 -6.96 2.53 6.45
N ALA A 353 -8.23 2.71 6.09
CA ALA A 353 -9.12 1.62 5.72
C ALA A 353 -8.60 0.84 4.49
N THR A 354 -8.13 1.54 3.45
CA THR A 354 -7.54 0.90 2.28
C THR A 354 -6.26 0.14 2.63
N LEU A 355 -5.40 0.71 3.48
CA LEU A 355 -4.24 0.00 4.02
C LEU A 355 -4.64 -1.29 4.74
N ILE A 356 -5.57 -1.19 5.68
CA ILE A 356 -5.96 -2.32 6.52
C ILE A 356 -6.57 -3.43 5.68
N LEU A 357 -7.42 -3.10 4.70
CA LEU A 357 -8.02 -4.10 3.80
C LEU A 357 -6.97 -4.93 3.04
N GLY A 358 -5.84 -4.33 2.67
CA GLY A 358 -4.74 -5.05 2.04
C GLY A 358 -4.15 -6.17 2.94
N PHE A 359 -4.25 -6.05 4.26
CA PHE A 359 -3.83 -7.10 5.21
C PHE A 359 -4.92 -8.14 5.48
N ARG A 360 -6.05 -8.12 4.77
CA ARG A 360 -7.16 -9.09 4.90
C ARG A 360 -7.71 -9.21 6.32
N PRO A 361 -8.28 -8.13 6.89
CA PRO A 361 -8.94 -8.20 8.18
C PRO A 361 -10.15 -9.12 8.07
N GLY A 362 -10.50 -9.80 9.16
CA GLY A 362 -11.72 -10.61 9.22
C GLY A 362 -12.98 -9.75 8.99
N ARG A 363 -12.94 -8.50 9.47
CA ARG A 363 -13.97 -7.49 9.20
C ARG A 363 -13.41 -6.09 9.46
N LEU A 364 -13.67 -5.14 8.57
CA LEU A 364 -13.41 -3.72 8.79
C LEU A 364 -14.73 -2.97 8.98
N THR A 365 -14.91 -2.26 10.09
CA THR A 365 -16.09 -1.42 10.36
C THR A 365 -15.71 0.06 10.25
N LEU A 366 -16.32 0.79 9.32
CA LEU A 366 -16.19 2.24 9.19
C LEU A 366 -17.39 2.92 9.84
N LEU A 367 -17.14 3.54 10.99
CA LEU A 367 -18.12 4.31 11.74
C LEU A 367 -17.90 5.80 11.46
N ASP A 368 -18.92 6.49 10.96
CA ASP A 368 -18.87 7.94 10.69
C ASP A 368 -20.25 8.57 10.86
N SER A 369 -20.30 9.87 11.19
CA SER A 369 -21.56 10.62 11.29
C SER A 369 -21.95 11.26 9.96
N HIS A 370 -21.04 11.31 8.98
CA HIS A 370 -21.27 11.93 7.68
C HIS A 370 -21.67 10.92 6.61
N GLU A 371 -22.97 10.85 6.31
CA GLU A 371 -23.55 9.95 5.32
C GLU A 371 -22.92 10.09 3.93
N ALA A 372 -22.67 11.31 3.46
CA ALA A 372 -22.06 11.53 2.15
C ALA A 372 -20.59 11.03 2.08
N SER A 373 -19.84 11.08 3.18
CA SER A 373 -18.47 10.54 3.23
C SER A 373 -18.50 9.01 3.16
N LEU A 374 -19.39 8.37 3.92
CA LEU A 374 -19.57 6.91 3.88
C LEU A 374 -19.98 6.45 2.48
N ALA A 375 -20.93 7.16 1.86
CA ALA A 375 -21.37 6.87 0.51
C ALA A 375 -20.27 7.08 -0.53
N ALA A 376 -19.44 8.12 -0.39
CA ALA A 376 -18.30 8.37 -1.27
C ALA A 376 -17.25 7.26 -1.14
N ASP A 377 -16.93 6.84 0.09
CA ASP A 377 -15.99 5.75 0.34
C ASP A 377 -16.49 4.42 -0.23
N ARG A 378 -17.76 4.06 0.05
CA ARG A 378 -18.40 2.87 -0.48
C ARG A 378 -18.39 2.80 -2.01
N ARG A 379 -18.58 3.93 -2.70
CA ARG A 379 -18.52 3.98 -4.17
C ARG A 379 -17.12 3.89 -4.74
N SER A 380 -16.08 4.23 -3.95
CA SER A 380 -14.69 4.10 -4.40
C SER A 380 -14.15 2.68 -4.29
N ARG A 381 -14.67 1.86 -3.37
CA ARG A 381 -14.19 0.49 -3.14
C ARG A 381 -14.68 -0.49 -4.19
N ASP A 382 -13.81 -1.43 -4.55
CA ASP A 382 -14.17 -2.58 -5.37
C ASP A 382 -15.02 -3.62 -4.59
N PRO A 383 -15.61 -4.62 -5.27
CA PRO A 383 -16.48 -5.61 -4.63
C PRO A 383 -15.82 -6.42 -3.51
N LEU A 384 -14.53 -6.75 -3.63
CA LEU A 384 -13.79 -7.52 -2.62
C LEU A 384 -13.62 -6.68 -1.36
N ALA A 385 -13.11 -5.45 -1.50
CA ALA A 385 -13.00 -4.50 -0.41
C ALA A 385 -14.35 -4.25 0.29
N LEU A 386 -15.45 -4.20 -0.48
CA LEU A 386 -16.80 -4.05 0.05
C LEU A 386 -17.29 -5.28 0.83
N ALA A 387 -16.91 -6.50 0.45
CA ALA A 387 -17.29 -7.72 1.15
C ALA A 387 -16.72 -7.75 2.59
N HIS A 388 -15.52 -7.21 2.78
CA HIS A 388 -14.85 -7.11 4.07
C HIS A 388 -15.22 -5.85 4.87
N THR A 389 -15.95 -4.90 4.29
CA THR A 389 -16.24 -3.60 4.92
C THR A 389 -17.70 -3.45 5.34
N GLU A 390 -17.91 -3.08 6.59
CA GLU A 390 -19.19 -2.64 7.14
C GLU A 390 -19.23 -1.12 7.33
N TYR A 391 -20.33 -0.50 6.92
CA TYR A 391 -20.53 0.94 7.06
C TYR A 391 -21.57 1.22 8.15
N VAL A 392 -21.21 2.05 9.13
CA VAL A 392 -22.05 2.40 10.26
C VAL A 392 -22.21 3.91 10.34
N LEU A 393 -23.41 4.40 10.05
CA LEU A 393 -23.76 5.81 10.24
C LEU A 393 -24.04 6.06 11.73
N CYS A 394 -23.08 6.59 12.47
CA CYS A 394 -23.20 6.83 13.91
C CYS A 394 -22.38 8.06 14.32
N ASP A 395 -22.96 8.87 15.20
CA ASP A 395 -22.24 9.95 15.88
C ASP A 395 -21.66 9.41 17.19
N VAL A 396 -20.35 9.62 17.41
CA VAL A 396 -19.67 9.20 18.65
C VAL A 396 -20.20 9.91 19.90
N ARG A 397 -20.92 11.03 19.72
CA ARG A 397 -21.64 11.74 20.79
C ARG A 397 -22.85 10.94 21.30
N ASP A 398 -23.40 10.04 20.49
CA ASP A 398 -24.48 9.15 20.90
C ASP A 398 -23.90 7.94 21.64
N ARG A 399 -23.93 8.02 22.97
CA ARG A 399 -23.37 7.00 23.86
C ARG A 399 -24.00 5.63 23.65
N GLU A 400 -25.34 5.55 23.67
CA GLU A 400 -26.04 4.26 23.60
C GLU A 400 -25.81 3.58 22.25
N ARG A 401 -25.85 4.37 21.17
CA ARG A 401 -25.57 3.84 19.84
C ARG A 401 -24.12 3.43 19.69
N THR A 402 -23.17 4.23 20.15
CA THR A 402 -21.74 3.89 20.12
C THR A 402 -21.46 2.59 20.87
N GLU A 403 -22.04 2.42 22.06
CA GLU A 403 -21.93 1.17 22.83
C GLU A 403 -22.55 -0.02 22.08
N SER A 404 -23.71 0.17 21.48
CA SER A 404 -24.41 -0.88 20.71
C SER A 404 -23.59 -1.32 19.49
N GLU A 405 -23.09 -0.37 18.72
CA GLU A 405 -22.31 -0.63 17.50
C GLU A 405 -20.94 -1.24 17.83
N MET A 406 -20.30 -0.80 18.91
CA MET A 406 -19.05 -1.40 19.38
C MET A 406 -19.25 -2.86 19.79
N ARG A 407 -20.32 -3.17 20.55
CA ARG A 407 -20.65 -4.56 20.91
C ARG A 407 -20.96 -5.42 19.69
N ARG A 408 -21.67 -4.87 18.71
CA ARG A 408 -22.03 -5.57 17.47
C ARG A 408 -20.80 -5.87 16.61
N ALA A 409 -19.88 -4.92 16.49
CA ALA A 409 -18.64 -5.10 15.75
C ALA A 409 -17.63 -5.99 16.50
N ALA A 410 -17.69 -6.03 17.84
CA ALA A 410 -16.77 -6.74 18.73
C ALA A 410 -15.29 -6.59 18.33
N PRO A 411 -14.79 -5.35 18.09
CA PRO A 411 -13.50 -5.15 17.46
C PRO A 411 -12.35 -5.53 18.38
N GLU A 412 -11.34 -6.14 17.80
CA GLU A 412 -10.06 -6.45 18.46
C GLU A 412 -9.12 -5.24 18.43
N VAL A 413 -9.23 -4.40 17.39
CA VAL A 413 -8.46 -3.16 17.25
C VAL A 413 -9.41 -2.01 16.87
N VAL A 414 -9.28 -0.88 17.58
CA VAL A 414 -10.04 0.35 17.31
C VAL A 414 -9.10 1.50 16.96
N PHE A 415 -9.37 2.17 15.84
CA PHE A 415 -8.74 3.43 15.47
C PHE A 415 -9.76 4.57 15.65
N HIS A 416 -9.54 5.43 16.65
CA HIS A 416 -10.41 6.55 16.95
C HIS A 416 -9.93 7.83 16.25
N LEU A 417 -10.46 8.10 15.05
CA LEU A 417 -10.10 9.26 14.22
C LEU A 417 -11.18 10.35 14.18
N ALA A 418 -12.38 10.09 14.73
CA ALA A 418 -13.47 11.05 14.77
C ALA A 418 -13.12 12.26 15.67
N ALA A 419 -13.01 13.44 15.07
CA ALA A 419 -12.78 14.69 15.79
C ALA A 419 -13.10 15.92 14.92
N TYR A 420 -13.39 17.05 15.57
CA TYR A 420 -13.30 18.36 14.96
C TYR A 420 -11.88 18.92 15.08
N LYS A 421 -11.42 19.62 14.03
CA LYS A 421 -9.98 19.96 13.86
C LYS A 421 -9.66 21.43 13.53
N HIS A 422 -10.65 22.30 13.32
CA HIS A 422 -10.41 23.68 12.89
C HIS A 422 -10.16 24.60 14.09
N VAL A 423 -8.95 25.13 14.19
CA VAL A 423 -8.49 25.91 15.36
C VAL A 423 -9.37 27.13 15.62
N ASP A 424 -9.62 27.93 14.59
CA ASP A 424 -10.45 29.13 14.65
C ASP A 424 -11.90 28.83 15.04
N LEU A 425 -12.45 27.71 14.56
CA LEU A 425 -13.78 27.26 14.96
C LEU A 425 -13.82 26.76 16.41
N ALA A 426 -12.74 26.19 16.93
CA ALA A 426 -12.66 25.77 18.33
C ALA A 426 -12.66 26.95 19.30
N GLU A 427 -12.08 28.08 18.89
CA GLU A 427 -12.14 29.33 19.66
C GLU A 427 -13.56 29.91 19.67
N ARG A 428 -14.32 29.76 18.57
CA ARG A 428 -15.67 30.30 18.44
C ARG A 428 -16.77 29.40 19.04
N PHE A 429 -16.64 28.09 18.92
CA PHE A 429 -17.65 27.09 19.29
C PHE A 429 -17.06 25.98 20.18
N PRO A 430 -16.52 26.33 21.36
CA PRO A 430 -15.83 25.38 22.23
C PRO A 430 -16.72 24.22 22.69
N GLU A 431 -18.01 24.45 22.89
CA GLU A 431 -19.01 23.45 23.29
C GLU A 431 -19.14 22.29 22.31
N GLU A 432 -19.00 22.56 21.01
CA GLU A 432 -19.04 21.55 19.96
C GLU A 432 -17.76 20.71 19.92
N TYR A 433 -16.61 21.34 20.21
CA TYR A 433 -15.32 20.67 20.28
C TYR A 433 -15.23 19.75 21.49
N VAL A 434 -15.68 20.19 22.67
CA VAL A 434 -15.70 19.30 23.84
C VAL A 434 -16.69 18.15 23.66
N ALA A 435 -17.84 18.37 23.03
CA ALA A 435 -18.80 17.31 22.77
C ALA A 435 -18.25 16.23 21.83
N THR A 436 -17.62 16.61 20.71
CA THR A 436 -17.04 15.61 19.79
C THR A 436 -15.75 15.02 20.33
N ASN A 437 -14.77 15.88 20.67
CA ASN A 437 -13.40 15.46 20.93
C ASN A 437 -13.21 14.91 22.34
N LEU A 438 -14.04 15.27 23.32
CA LEU A 438 -13.88 14.76 24.69
C LEU A 438 -14.98 13.76 25.00
N ASP A 439 -16.24 14.19 24.91
CA ASP A 439 -17.37 13.33 25.27
C ASP A 439 -17.48 12.13 24.33
N GLY A 440 -17.40 12.36 23.03
CA GLY A 440 -17.38 11.31 22.02
C GLY A 440 -16.19 10.35 22.17
N SER A 441 -15.00 10.87 22.44
CA SER A 441 -13.82 10.02 22.67
C SER A 441 -13.94 9.18 23.93
N TRP A 442 -14.51 9.73 25.01
CA TRP A 442 -14.79 8.97 26.23
C TRP A 442 -15.82 7.87 25.98
N ASN A 443 -16.88 8.14 25.22
CA ASN A 443 -17.86 7.13 24.82
C ASN A 443 -17.20 5.97 24.06
N VAL A 444 -16.30 6.28 23.11
CA VAL A 444 -15.58 5.27 22.32
C VAL A 444 -14.66 4.42 23.20
N LEU A 445 -13.84 5.05 24.05
CA LEU A 445 -12.91 4.34 24.94
C LEU A 445 -13.66 3.40 25.90
N ARG A 446 -14.75 3.86 26.50
CA ARG A 446 -15.59 3.04 27.38
C ARG A 446 -16.27 1.90 26.64
N ALA A 447 -16.85 2.18 25.47
CA ALA A 447 -17.48 1.15 24.66
C ALA A 447 -16.48 0.07 24.24
N ALA A 448 -15.25 0.45 23.88
CA ALA A 448 -14.18 -0.47 23.51
C ALA A 448 -13.75 -1.36 24.69
N GLY A 449 -13.56 -0.77 25.88
CA GLY A 449 -13.29 -1.53 27.11
C GLY A 449 -14.39 -2.54 27.42
N ALA A 450 -15.66 -2.11 27.35
CA ALA A 450 -16.81 -2.99 27.56
C ALA A 450 -16.96 -4.11 26.52
N ALA A 451 -16.45 -3.90 25.30
CA ALA A 451 -16.43 -4.90 24.23
C ALA A 451 -15.23 -5.86 24.30
N GLY A 452 -14.28 -5.64 25.24
CA GLY A 452 -13.06 -6.44 25.35
C GLY A 452 -12.05 -6.18 24.23
N THR A 453 -12.02 -4.98 23.66
CA THR A 453 -11.06 -4.59 22.63
C THR A 453 -9.62 -4.69 23.15
N GLY A 454 -8.72 -5.24 22.34
CA GLY A 454 -7.32 -5.47 22.74
C GLY A 454 -6.41 -4.25 22.55
N CYS A 455 -6.75 -3.29 21.69
CA CYS A 455 -5.99 -2.06 21.49
C CYS A 455 -6.86 -0.93 20.91
N VAL A 456 -6.72 0.28 21.46
CA VAL A 456 -7.32 1.51 20.95
C VAL A 456 -6.23 2.54 20.64
N VAL A 457 -6.19 3.01 19.39
CA VAL A 457 -5.33 4.12 18.98
C VAL A 457 -6.17 5.37 18.77
N VAL A 458 -5.89 6.42 19.54
CA VAL A 458 -6.59 7.71 19.45
C VAL A 458 -5.78 8.71 18.63
N ALA A 459 -6.37 9.30 17.59
CA ALA A 459 -5.70 10.35 16.83
C ALA A 459 -5.65 11.67 17.62
N SER A 460 -4.42 12.16 17.84
CA SER A 460 -4.10 13.47 18.38
C SER A 460 -3.42 14.34 17.31
N THR A 461 -2.79 15.45 17.72
CA THR A 461 -2.16 16.44 16.86
C THR A 461 -0.95 17.06 17.56
N ASP A 462 0.01 17.55 16.79
CA ASP A 462 1.10 18.42 17.26
C ASP A 462 0.64 19.60 18.14
N LYS A 463 -0.53 20.18 17.87
CA LYS A 463 -1.14 21.27 18.67
C LYS A 463 -1.46 20.87 20.12
N ALA A 464 -1.49 19.58 20.43
CA ALA A 464 -1.62 19.07 21.79
C ALA A 464 -0.34 19.22 22.62
N ALA A 465 0.82 19.34 21.96
CA ALA A 465 2.13 19.40 22.64
C ALA A 465 2.27 20.62 23.57
N LEU A 466 1.80 21.79 23.12
CA LEU A 466 1.75 23.01 23.94
C LEU A 466 0.33 23.37 24.39
N ALA A 467 -0.70 22.75 23.80
CA ALA A 467 -2.10 23.00 24.12
C ALA A 467 -2.46 24.51 24.15
N ALA A 468 -1.89 25.30 23.23
CA ALA A 468 -2.01 26.76 23.22
C ALA A 468 -3.40 27.26 22.78
N SER A 469 -4.12 26.47 22.00
CA SER A 469 -5.50 26.74 21.55
C SER A 469 -6.49 25.80 22.22
N ARG A 470 -7.79 26.14 22.19
CA ARG A 470 -8.84 25.25 22.69
C ARG A 470 -8.86 23.91 21.98
N TYR A 471 -8.64 23.90 20.67
CA TYR A 471 -8.47 22.65 19.91
C TYR A 471 -7.30 21.82 20.47
N GLY A 472 -6.12 22.43 20.62
CA GLY A 472 -4.94 21.77 21.19
C GLY A 472 -5.20 21.19 22.58
N ARG A 473 -5.90 21.93 23.45
CA ARG A 473 -6.32 21.44 24.78
C ARG A 473 -7.23 20.23 24.69
N THR A 474 -8.25 20.24 23.82
CA THR A 474 -9.12 19.06 23.68
C THR A 474 -8.33 17.82 23.27
N LYS A 475 -7.37 17.96 22.36
CA LYS A 475 -6.51 16.83 21.93
C LYS A 475 -5.54 16.39 23.01
N ARG A 476 -5.00 17.31 23.81
CA ARG A 476 -4.19 16.98 24.99
C ARG A 476 -4.99 16.18 26.02
N LEU A 477 -6.24 16.56 26.28
CA LEU A 477 -7.12 15.78 27.15
C LEU A 477 -7.44 14.41 26.55
N MET A 478 -7.66 14.29 25.23
CA MET A 478 -7.82 12.96 24.59
C MET A 478 -6.63 12.03 24.82
N GLU A 479 -5.39 12.54 24.79
CA GLU A 479 -4.19 11.75 25.12
C GLU A 479 -4.21 11.25 26.56
N GLN A 480 -4.64 12.10 27.50
CA GLN A 480 -4.78 11.73 28.90
C GLN A 480 -5.93 10.72 29.11
N LEU A 481 -7.05 10.88 28.39
CA LEU A 481 -8.17 9.94 28.43
C LEU A 481 -7.75 8.55 27.99
N ALA A 482 -6.97 8.44 26.91
CA ALA A 482 -6.42 7.15 26.48
C ALA A 482 -5.54 6.53 27.58
N ALA A 483 -4.76 7.32 28.31
CA ALA A 483 -3.89 6.83 29.37
C ALA A 483 -4.62 6.35 30.63
N VAL A 484 -5.83 6.84 30.91
CA VAL A 484 -6.63 6.47 32.09
C VAL A 484 -7.81 5.53 31.76
N ALA A 485 -7.99 5.18 30.49
CA ALA A 485 -9.10 4.32 30.07
C ALA A 485 -8.90 2.87 30.54
N ASP A 486 -10.01 2.19 30.85
CA ASP A 486 -10.03 0.76 31.19
C ASP A 486 -10.00 -0.12 29.94
N VAL A 487 -9.05 0.14 29.04
CA VAL A 487 -8.78 -0.60 27.80
C VAL A 487 -7.34 -0.29 27.38
N PRO A 488 -6.57 -1.24 26.80
CA PRO A 488 -5.23 -0.92 26.30
C PRO A 488 -5.31 0.15 25.22
N ALA A 489 -4.84 1.35 25.53
CA ALA A 489 -4.99 2.51 24.65
C ALA A 489 -3.75 3.39 24.64
N GLY A 490 -3.57 4.08 23.52
CA GLY A 490 -2.56 5.11 23.37
C GLY A 490 -2.95 6.09 22.27
N ALA A 491 -2.13 7.12 22.09
CA ALA A 491 -2.40 8.18 21.14
C ALA A 491 -1.32 8.33 20.08
N VAL A 492 -1.73 8.80 18.91
CA VAL A 492 -0.85 9.14 17.79
C VAL A 492 -0.97 10.62 17.48
N ARG A 493 0.08 11.40 17.73
CA ARG A 493 0.18 12.81 17.33
C ARG A 493 0.53 12.93 15.87
N LEU A 494 -0.48 13.28 15.08
CA LEU A 494 -0.29 13.66 13.70
C LEU A 494 0.17 15.11 13.59
N VAL A 495 0.81 15.43 12.47
CA VAL A 495 1.12 16.80 12.07
C VAL A 495 0.15 17.24 10.97
N ASN A 496 0.42 18.33 10.26
CA ASN A 496 -0.44 18.73 9.15
C ASN A 496 -0.39 17.68 8.02
N VAL A 497 -1.55 17.14 7.67
CA VAL A 497 -1.69 16.14 6.61
C VAL A 497 -2.08 16.83 5.30
N LEU A 498 -1.21 16.71 4.30
CA LEU A 498 -1.37 17.31 2.98
C LEU A 498 -2.60 16.77 2.25
N GLY A 499 -3.33 17.67 1.59
CA GLY A 499 -4.54 17.33 0.83
C GLY A 499 -5.68 16.74 1.66
N SER A 500 -5.64 16.89 2.99
CA SER A 500 -6.76 16.47 3.85
C SER A 500 -7.94 17.45 3.75
N ALA A 501 -9.16 16.96 3.92
CA ALA A 501 -10.39 17.75 3.78
C ALA A 501 -10.40 18.98 4.72
N GLY A 502 -10.73 20.15 4.19
CA GLY A 502 -10.71 21.43 4.89
C GLY A 502 -9.31 21.98 5.21
N SER A 503 -8.23 21.41 4.66
CA SER A 503 -6.86 21.88 4.94
C SER A 503 -6.45 23.07 4.06
N ALA A 504 -5.45 23.83 4.53
CA ALA A 504 -4.84 24.89 3.72
C ALA A 504 -4.24 24.32 2.41
N SER A 505 -3.59 23.16 2.46
CA SER A 505 -3.05 22.49 1.27
C SER A 505 -4.13 22.14 0.23
N GLU A 506 -5.29 21.65 0.67
CA GLU A 506 -6.40 21.38 -0.25
C GLU A 506 -6.93 22.67 -0.88
N LEU A 507 -7.08 23.73 -0.09
CA LEU A 507 -7.49 25.03 -0.59
C LEU A 507 -6.49 25.59 -1.61
N PHE A 508 -5.18 25.50 -1.33
CA PHE A 508 -4.13 25.93 -2.24
C PHE A 508 -4.19 25.17 -3.56
N LEU A 509 -4.36 23.85 -3.53
CA LEU A 509 -4.48 23.03 -4.73
C LEU A 509 -5.71 23.44 -5.56
N ARG A 510 -6.85 23.64 -4.91
CA ARG A 510 -8.09 24.10 -5.58
C ARG A 510 -7.92 25.49 -6.20
N GLN A 511 -7.30 26.43 -5.48
CA GLN A 511 -7.03 27.79 -5.98
C GLN A 511 -6.02 27.77 -7.13
N ALA A 512 -4.96 26.97 -7.02
CA ALA A 512 -3.97 26.79 -8.06
C ALA A 512 -4.59 26.22 -9.34
N ARG A 513 -5.37 25.15 -9.25
CA ARG A 513 -6.11 24.57 -10.40
C ARG A 513 -7.08 25.55 -11.03
N ALA A 514 -7.73 26.40 -10.23
CA ALA A 514 -8.62 27.44 -10.71
C ALA A 514 -7.88 28.69 -11.28
N GLY A 515 -6.55 28.75 -11.16
CA GLY A 515 -5.76 29.89 -11.63
C GLY A 515 -6.02 31.19 -10.84
N VAL A 516 -6.45 31.10 -9.59
CA VAL A 516 -6.73 32.27 -8.73
C VAL A 516 -5.70 32.42 -7.61
N PRO A 517 -5.54 33.62 -7.00
CA PRO A 517 -4.60 33.82 -5.91
C PRO A 517 -4.80 32.89 -4.71
N LEU A 518 -3.70 32.39 -4.16
CA LEU A 518 -3.67 31.51 -2.99
C LEU A 518 -3.83 32.33 -1.72
N THR A 519 -4.84 32.00 -0.91
CA THR A 519 -5.12 32.73 0.33
C THR A 519 -4.29 32.20 1.48
N VAL A 520 -3.23 32.92 1.83
CA VAL A 520 -2.23 32.52 2.84
C VAL A 520 -2.42 33.34 4.11
N THR A 521 -2.41 32.69 5.28
CA THR A 521 -2.52 33.40 6.58
C THR A 521 -1.28 34.26 6.83
N ASP A 522 -0.12 33.63 6.87
CA ASP A 522 1.19 34.26 7.00
C ASP A 522 2.24 33.37 6.33
N THR A 523 3.09 33.94 5.49
CA THR A 523 4.06 33.18 4.69
C THR A 523 5.20 32.61 5.53
N THR A 524 5.45 33.14 6.73
CA THR A 524 6.55 32.76 7.62
C THR A 524 6.15 31.71 8.66
N MET A 525 4.85 31.39 8.78
CA MET A 525 4.37 30.33 9.68
C MET A 525 5.00 28.99 9.36
N ILE A 526 5.60 28.34 10.35
CA ILE A 526 6.25 27.04 10.20
C ILE A 526 5.29 25.94 10.66
N ARG A 527 5.14 24.91 9.82
CA ARG A 527 4.36 23.71 10.10
C ARG A 527 5.15 22.47 9.73
N TYR A 528 4.81 21.37 10.39
CA TYR A 528 5.28 20.04 10.04
C TYR A 528 4.26 19.37 9.11
N TRP A 529 4.74 18.77 8.03
CA TRP A 529 3.93 18.21 6.97
C TRP A 529 4.26 16.74 6.76
N ILE A 530 3.20 15.96 6.59
CA ILE A 530 3.24 14.58 6.11
C ILE A 530 2.16 14.38 5.06
N THR A 531 2.33 13.40 4.19
CA THR A 531 1.28 13.03 3.24
C THR A 531 0.17 12.25 3.94
N ARG A 532 -0.91 11.98 3.21
CA ARG A 532 -1.98 11.09 3.65
C ARG A 532 -1.51 9.64 3.81
N GLY A 533 -0.61 9.16 2.94
CA GLY A 533 -0.02 7.82 3.04
C GLY A 533 0.81 7.66 4.30
N HIS A 534 1.71 8.61 4.59
CA HIS A 534 2.46 8.64 5.85
C HIS A 534 1.53 8.70 7.05
N ALA A 535 0.47 9.54 7.03
CA ALA A 535 -0.49 9.58 8.13
C ALA A 535 -1.19 8.22 8.37
N ALA A 536 -1.61 7.51 7.32
CA ALA A 536 -2.21 6.18 7.44
C ALA A 536 -1.23 5.15 8.03
N SER A 537 0.01 5.10 7.51
CA SER A 537 1.06 4.22 8.06
C SER A 537 1.37 4.54 9.52
N LEU A 538 1.49 5.82 9.87
CA LEU A 538 1.80 6.26 11.23
C LEU A 538 0.70 5.86 12.22
N VAL A 539 -0.57 5.97 11.83
CA VAL A 539 -1.69 5.50 12.67
C VAL A 539 -1.67 3.98 12.82
N ALA A 540 -1.38 3.23 11.75
CA ALA A 540 -1.27 1.78 11.81
C ALA A 540 -0.08 1.34 12.69
N HIS A 541 1.09 1.96 12.53
CA HIS A 541 2.28 1.73 13.37
C HIS A 541 2.04 2.05 14.84
N ALA A 542 1.21 3.07 15.13
CA ALA A 542 0.84 3.35 16.50
C ALA A 542 0.14 2.16 17.16
N ALA A 543 -0.63 1.33 16.44
CA ALA A 543 -1.23 0.14 17.03
C ALA A 543 -0.18 -0.89 17.48
N LEU A 544 0.91 -1.05 16.71
CA LEU A 544 2.05 -1.91 17.06
C LEU A 544 2.81 -1.37 18.27
N LEU A 545 3.09 -0.06 18.27
CA LEU A 545 3.87 0.58 19.32
C LEU A 545 3.11 0.68 20.65
N VAL A 546 1.79 0.90 20.60
CA VAL A 546 0.91 0.92 21.79
C VAL A 546 0.85 -0.46 22.44
N GLU A 547 0.74 -1.52 21.65
CA GLU A 547 0.84 -2.89 22.18
C GLU A 547 2.23 -3.16 22.79
N GLY A 548 3.29 -2.59 22.22
CA GLY A 548 4.64 -2.57 22.78
C GLY A 548 4.81 -1.66 24.01
N GLY A 549 3.73 -1.09 24.56
CA GLY A 549 3.73 -0.29 25.79
C GLY A 549 3.97 1.21 25.60
N CYS A 550 3.97 1.73 24.36
CA CYS A 550 4.09 3.17 24.10
C CYS A 550 2.74 3.87 24.30
N SER A 551 2.66 4.85 25.20
CA SER A 551 1.41 5.62 25.39
C SER A 551 1.18 6.68 24.31
N LEU A 552 2.26 7.15 23.66
CA LEU A 552 2.22 8.26 22.71
C LEU A 552 3.23 8.04 21.57
N VAL A 553 2.78 8.24 20.34
CA VAL A 553 3.57 8.07 19.11
C VAL A 553 3.43 9.32 18.24
N THR A 554 4.46 9.71 17.50
CA THR A 554 4.38 10.77 16.49
C THR A 554 5.24 10.47 15.26
N ALA A 555 5.18 11.33 14.24
CA ALA A 555 6.06 11.23 13.08
C ALA A 555 7.52 11.45 13.51
N ALA A 556 8.42 10.52 13.17
CA ALA A 556 9.82 10.61 13.55
C ALA A 556 10.55 11.78 12.88
N ASP A 557 10.22 12.03 11.62
CA ASP A 557 10.98 12.92 10.75
C ASP A 557 10.10 13.76 9.80
N PRO A 558 9.02 14.42 10.28
CA PRO A 558 8.12 15.15 9.40
C PRO A 558 8.83 16.33 8.72
N VAL A 559 8.37 16.67 7.52
CA VAL A 559 8.97 17.76 6.72
C VAL A 559 8.56 19.11 7.32
N SER A 560 9.53 19.96 7.64
CA SER A 560 9.26 21.32 8.13
C SER A 560 9.28 22.31 6.97
N LEU A 561 8.15 22.95 6.68
CA LEU A 561 8.05 24.03 5.68
C LEU A 561 7.26 25.20 6.23
N THR A 562 7.58 26.37 5.73
CA THR A 562 6.70 27.52 5.89
C THR A 562 5.43 27.36 5.05
N VAL A 563 4.34 28.02 5.47
CA VAL A 563 3.09 28.04 4.68
C VAL A 563 3.30 28.70 3.32
N GLY A 564 4.19 29.70 3.24
CA GLY A 564 4.58 30.34 1.97
C GLY A 564 5.30 29.38 1.02
N GLU A 565 6.27 28.62 1.52
CA GLU A 565 6.95 27.59 0.71
C GLU A 565 5.97 26.52 0.22
N LEU A 566 5.03 26.07 1.09
CA LEU A 566 4.01 25.12 0.67
C LEU A 566 3.12 25.68 -0.45
N ALA A 567 2.68 26.93 -0.34
CA ALA A 567 1.85 27.58 -1.36
C ALA A 567 2.59 27.67 -2.71
N GLU A 568 3.83 28.13 -2.70
CA GLU A 568 4.70 28.20 -3.88
C GLU A 568 4.91 26.84 -4.55
N ARG A 569 5.24 25.81 -3.76
CA ARG A 569 5.46 24.46 -4.28
C ARG A 569 4.18 23.82 -4.80
N THR A 570 3.04 24.08 -4.16
CA THR A 570 1.73 23.61 -4.64
C THR A 570 1.38 24.25 -5.99
N TRP A 571 1.61 25.56 -6.13
CA TRP A 571 1.39 26.27 -7.39
C TRP A 571 2.26 25.71 -8.52
N ARG A 572 3.57 25.53 -8.29
CA ARG A 572 4.48 24.93 -9.28
C ARG A 572 4.13 23.49 -9.63
N GLY A 573 3.59 22.73 -8.68
CA GLY A 573 3.08 21.38 -8.94
C GLY A 573 1.92 21.37 -9.96
N VAL A 574 1.16 22.46 -10.07
CA VAL A 574 0.05 22.59 -11.03
C VAL A 574 0.49 23.26 -12.34
N HIS A 575 1.29 24.32 -12.26
CA HIS A 575 1.59 25.19 -13.41
C HIS A 575 2.97 24.94 -14.03
N GLY A 576 3.83 24.13 -13.39
CA GLY A 576 5.16 23.80 -13.86
C GLY A 576 6.29 24.57 -13.17
N PRO A 577 7.55 24.22 -13.47
CA PRO A 577 8.72 24.85 -12.87
C PRO A 577 8.89 26.30 -13.37
N GLY A 578 9.32 27.20 -12.47
CA GLY A 578 9.57 28.61 -12.80
C GLY A 578 8.39 29.56 -12.54
N GLU A 579 7.19 29.00 -12.34
CA GLU A 579 6.00 29.78 -11.99
C GLU A 579 6.03 30.27 -10.53
N VAL A 580 5.53 31.48 -10.31
CA VAL A 580 5.46 32.13 -8.98
C VAL A 580 4.00 32.20 -8.55
N ALA A 581 3.71 31.79 -7.32
CA ALA A 581 2.34 31.77 -6.83
C ALA A 581 1.82 33.19 -6.59
N PRO A 582 0.66 33.59 -7.16
CA PRO A 582 -0.02 34.80 -6.73
C PRO A 582 -0.60 34.59 -5.33
N LEU A 583 -0.13 35.34 -4.34
CA LEU A 583 -0.57 35.19 -2.94
C LEU A 583 -1.49 36.34 -2.49
N HIS A 584 -2.52 36.01 -1.72
CA HIS A 584 -3.36 36.96 -0.99
C HIS A 584 -3.22 36.71 0.52
N ILE A 585 -2.57 37.65 1.23
CA ILE A 585 -2.31 37.49 2.67
C ILE A 585 -3.51 37.94 3.49
N VAL A 586 -4.07 37.02 4.30
CA VAL A 586 -5.28 37.26 5.11
C VAL A 586 -5.01 37.50 6.60
N GLY A 587 -3.78 37.25 7.05
CA GLY A 587 -3.37 37.41 8.45
C GLY A 587 -3.64 36.18 9.32
N VAL A 588 -3.05 36.23 10.53
CA VAL A 588 -3.12 35.16 11.54
C VAL A 588 -4.52 35.09 12.16
N ARG A 589 -5.08 33.89 12.28
CA ARG A 589 -6.41 33.68 12.88
C ARG A 589 -6.33 33.41 14.38
N ALA A 590 -7.48 33.52 15.06
CA ALA A 590 -7.57 33.25 16.49
C ALA A 590 -7.09 31.84 16.85
N GLY A 591 -6.23 31.73 17.86
CA GLY A 591 -5.68 30.46 18.35
C GLY A 591 -4.54 29.87 17.51
N GLU A 592 -4.21 30.42 16.34
CA GLU A 592 -3.09 29.94 15.54
C GLU A 592 -1.73 30.34 16.15
N THR A 593 -0.75 29.45 16.00
CA THR A 593 0.64 29.68 16.42
C THR A 593 1.52 30.00 15.22
N MET A 594 2.59 30.77 15.43
CA MET A 594 3.58 31.01 14.36
C MET A 594 4.42 29.77 14.06
N ARG A 595 4.63 28.91 15.05
CA ARG A 595 5.41 27.69 14.94
C ARG A 595 4.78 26.60 15.80
N GLU A 596 4.56 25.43 15.20
CA GLU A 596 4.18 24.23 15.94
C GLU A 596 5.42 23.51 16.48
N VAL A 597 5.23 22.69 17.51
CA VAL A 597 6.27 21.82 18.08
C VAL A 597 5.74 20.38 18.16
N LEU A 598 6.63 19.40 18.04
CA LEU A 598 6.25 17.98 18.08
C LEU A 598 6.07 17.46 19.51
N ILE A 599 6.85 18.01 20.45
CA ILE A 599 6.88 17.61 21.86
C ILE A 599 6.74 18.83 22.78
N GLY A 600 6.08 18.62 23.91
CA GLY A 600 5.93 19.59 24.98
C GLY A 600 7.15 19.64 25.91
N PRO A 601 7.17 20.55 26.91
CA PRO A 601 8.35 20.81 27.73
C PRO A 601 8.83 19.63 28.59
N ALA A 602 7.94 18.73 29.00
CA ALA A 602 8.24 17.57 29.85
C ALA A 602 8.33 16.26 29.05
N GLU A 603 8.30 16.34 27.72
CA GLU A 603 8.28 15.20 26.83
C GLU A 603 9.63 15.06 26.13
N ARG A 604 9.96 13.82 25.74
CA ARG A 604 11.16 13.51 24.98
C ARG A 604 10.78 12.63 23.81
N LEU A 605 11.16 13.06 22.60
CA LEU A 605 11.06 12.22 21.42
C LEU A 605 12.12 11.10 21.53
N GLU A 606 11.68 9.85 21.42
CA GLU A 606 12.58 8.72 21.34
C GLU A 606 13.08 8.49 19.91
N GLY A 607 14.03 7.57 19.73
CA GLY A 607 14.46 7.17 18.40
C GLY A 607 13.32 6.58 17.56
N GLU A 608 13.45 6.71 16.25
CA GLU A 608 12.58 6.03 15.29
C GLU A 608 12.59 4.52 15.56
N ARG A 609 11.41 3.94 15.81
CA ARG A 609 11.27 2.49 16.08
C ARG A 609 10.70 1.74 14.89
N LEU A 610 9.83 2.40 14.13
CA LEU A 610 9.29 1.96 12.85
C LEU A 610 9.49 3.11 11.88
N GLN A 611 9.72 2.85 10.60
CA GLN A 611 10.05 3.92 9.65
C GLN A 611 8.95 4.98 9.62
N GLY A 612 9.33 6.23 9.87
CA GLY A 612 8.45 7.39 9.98
C GLY A 612 7.69 7.52 11.30
N ALA A 613 7.92 6.66 12.31
CA ALA A 613 7.22 6.64 13.58
C ALA A 613 8.18 6.57 14.79
N ALA A 614 8.02 7.52 15.72
CA ALA A 614 8.81 7.62 16.94
C ALA A 614 7.89 7.70 18.17
N PRO A 615 8.17 6.94 19.24
CA PRO A 615 7.52 7.13 20.52
C PRO A 615 7.86 8.48 21.15
N ILE A 616 6.94 9.00 21.94
CA ILE A 616 7.18 10.12 22.83
C ILE A 616 7.17 9.59 24.26
N ALA A 617 8.28 9.76 24.96
CA ALA A 617 8.37 9.49 26.38
C ALA A 617 7.92 10.71 27.20
N GLY A 618 7.31 10.41 28.35
CA GLY A 618 6.66 11.39 29.21
C GLY A 618 5.17 11.07 29.30
N VAL A 619 4.69 10.79 30.50
CA VAL A 619 3.26 10.53 30.71
C VAL A 619 2.52 11.87 30.62
N PRO A 620 1.45 11.98 29.80
CA PRO A 620 0.55 13.11 29.90
C PRO A 620 0.04 13.16 31.35
N PRO A 621 0.34 14.21 32.14
CA PRO A 621 -0.07 14.25 33.53
C PRO A 621 -1.60 14.12 33.59
N ALA A 622 -2.10 13.10 34.27
CA ALA A 622 -3.53 12.76 34.32
C ALA A 622 -4.06 12.71 35.76
N ASP A 623 -3.32 13.32 36.71
CA ASP A 623 -3.66 13.33 38.13
C ASP A 623 -5.06 13.93 38.33
N GLY A 624 -5.95 13.17 38.97
CA GLY A 624 -7.35 13.54 39.20
C GLY A 624 -8.28 13.45 37.99
N LEU A 625 -7.76 13.17 36.78
CA LEU A 625 -8.60 13.03 35.59
C LEU A 625 -9.48 11.78 35.68
N ALA A 626 -8.96 10.66 36.20
CA ALA A 626 -9.72 9.42 36.38
C ALA A 626 -11.00 9.64 37.22
N ASP A 627 -10.88 10.36 38.34
CA ASP A 627 -12.01 10.71 39.19
C ASP A 627 -12.97 11.69 38.48
N ALA A 628 -12.41 12.66 37.77
CA ALA A 628 -13.19 13.64 37.02
C ALA A 628 -14.00 13.03 35.87
N VAL A 629 -13.50 11.96 35.24
CA VAL A 629 -14.23 11.25 34.17
C VAL A 629 -15.16 10.17 34.70
N ALA A 630 -14.85 9.55 35.85
CA ALA A 630 -15.81 8.68 36.55
C ALA A 630 -17.08 9.46 36.94
N ALA A 631 -16.92 10.73 37.34
CA ALA A 631 -18.06 11.61 37.61
C ALA A 631 -18.95 11.86 36.38
N LEU A 632 -18.39 11.87 35.16
CA LEU A 632 -19.17 12.07 33.92
C LEU A 632 -20.20 10.96 33.70
N ASP A 633 -19.92 9.74 34.14
CA ASP A 633 -20.83 8.61 33.96
C ASP A 633 -22.11 8.74 34.77
N ALA A 634 -22.08 9.53 35.85
CA ALA A 634 -23.23 9.90 36.66
C ALA A 634 -23.97 11.14 36.14
N LEU A 635 -23.37 11.91 35.21
CA LEU A 635 -24.00 13.09 34.63
C LEU A 635 -24.91 12.71 33.46
N HIS A 636 -26.18 13.09 33.57
CA HIS A 636 -27.16 12.96 32.50
C HIS A 636 -27.34 14.29 31.77
N GLY A 637 -27.53 14.20 30.45
CA GLY A 637 -27.77 15.35 29.57
C GLY A 637 -26.48 15.93 28.98
N LEU A 638 -26.53 16.22 27.68
CA LEU A 638 -25.39 16.71 26.89
C LEU A 638 -24.84 18.04 27.44
N GLU A 639 -25.71 18.97 27.82
CA GLU A 639 -25.30 20.30 28.30
C GLU A 639 -24.55 20.24 29.64
N THR A 640 -24.98 19.39 30.56
CA THR A 640 -24.29 19.19 31.85
C THR A 640 -22.89 18.63 31.64
N ARG A 641 -22.76 17.63 30.75
CA ARG A 641 -21.47 17.03 30.40
C ARG A 641 -20.56 18.02 29.69
N ARG A 642 -21.11 18.82 28.76
CA ARG A 642 -20.38 19.92 28.09
C ARG A 642 -19.83 20.93 29.10
N ALA A 643 -20.65 21.37 30.06
CA ALA A 643 -20.22 22.30 31.09
C ALA A 643 -19.06 21.71 31.92
N HIS A 644 -19.15 20.45 32.33
CA HIS A 644 -18.09 19.77 33.05
C HIS A 644 -16.78 19.71 32.26
N TRP A 645 -16.85 19.31 30.98
CA TRP A 645 -15.68 19.30 30.10
C TRP A 645 -15.05 20.68 29.90
N LEU A 646 -15.88 21.74 29.80
CA LEU A 646 -15.38 23.11 29.66
C LEU A 646 -14.66 23.59 30.93
N GLU A 647 -15.10 23.18 32.12
CA GLU A 647 -14.36 23.48 33.35
C GLU A 647 -13.01 22.73 33.38
N LEU A 648 -12.97 21.46 32.97
CA LEU A 648 -11.71 20.71 32.86
C LEU A 648 -10.74 21.32 31.84
N LEU A 649 -11.24 21.95 30.77
CA LEU A 649 -10.42 22.61 29.75
C LEU A 649 -9.77 23.93 30.22
N LYS A 650 -10.23 24.49 31.35
CA LYS A 650 -9.70 25.73 31.95
C LYS A 650 -8.53 25.47 32.89
N ALA A 651 -8.53 24.32 33.56
CA ALA A 651 -7.45 23.82 34.39
C ALA A 651 -6.23 23.48 33.52
#